data_AF-A0A1G6ZQF4-F1
#
_entry.id   AF-A0A1G6ZQF4-F1
#
_cell.length_a   1.000
_cell.length_b   1.000
_cell.length_c   1.000
_cell.angle_alpha   90.00
_cell.angle_beta   90.00
_cell.angle_gamma   90.00
#
_symmetry.space_group_name_H-M   'P 1'
#
loop_
_entity.id
_entity.type
_entity.pdbx_description
1 polymer ?
#
loop_
_entity_poly.entity_id
_entity_poly.type
_entity_poly.pdbx_seq_one_letter_code
_entity_poly.pdbx_strand_id
1 'polypeptide(L)'
;MRIRRLTDRVALFLAAALGAAGLTAAGGAATAAEDDPVDVRGLKGEYYTHSAPGAFDFHELKATAFDPHLDFDNLEPRLNFTTGRSDDVSVRWTGKIVPEKTGAHTFSITGDNGFRLWIDGRLAIDHWVDDWDREQTAEPVELTAGKAHDIKVEYFEHYGGSNLHLRWTEPGGTKEAVPQSAFRLPDGFDYDGALAATVLGSGRTLKLDFPRPLAAPPAGLTDHVDAVIGGARWPLTGAERDPADPRALLVTLGEPVVGNKTGTARGTADVRYDGQGGLTTAGGDRIDAFMSSGPNRSTHELTTRWADEVGPDNALPEYPRPQLTRDQWRNLNGQWQFAAAEEGERPPVGKTLKERILVPYPVESRLSGIQRHEDRMWYRRTFTVPRDWRIGSGKRLRLNFGAVDWRSEVYVNGTKVATHEGGYDKFGADVTDALKPGRTQELIVGVYDPTDAAGGENPPLGKQRLDPSGIWYTPSSGIWQTVWMEPVARDHVDSLKLVPDVPGERLTVEAKGVRDGIPVRATAYDGRRKVASVTGRTGQPLDLRITDPRLWSPDDPFLYRLEVTVGADRVGSYFGMRSIAVEEVDGVPRTVLNGEPVFLMATLDQGFWPDGLHTAPTDEALAYDLRVHKELGFNSVRKHIKVEPDRWFYHADRLGLMVWQDMPSMRAGVNPDASSRARYEREMKQMIDEHVSSPSVVMWVTFNEGWGQYDVGRVAEQAKAWDPSRLVNNQSGLNLGADGDAGDIMDEHGYPSPALPPRPDGRRALVTGEYGGLGLAVPGHAWAVQQSYVDVDPETYTEDYLTKLDEVRALVCRGSNGAVYTQISDVEGELNGLLTYDRRVLKPDAARVKAAHDALIRDASRARPAGCSAAGAAR
;
A
#
# COMPACT_ATOMS: atom_id res chain seq x y z
N MET A 1 41.16 -11.50 38.42
CA MET A 1 42.00 -12.52 39.11
C MET A 1 41.79 -13.87 38.43
N ARG A 2 42.86 -14.47 37.84
CA ARG A 2 43.01 -15.86 37.33
C ARG A 2 41.93 -16.53 36.46
N ILE A 3 42.36 -16.82 35.23
CA ILE A 3 41.85 -17.81 34.26
C ILE A 3 41.97 -19.27 34.76
N ARG A 4 41.05 -20.16 34.34
CA ARG A 4 41.26 -21.61 34.11
C ARG A 4 40.44 -22.02 32.87
N ARG A 5 41.08 -22.45 31.75
CA ARG A 5 41.49 -23.84 31.39
C ARG A 5 40.28 -24.73 31.02
N LEU A 6 40.26 -25.46 29.91
CA LEU A 6 41.21 -26.56 29.61
C LEU A 6 41.43 -26.86 28.10
N THR A 7 42.64 -27.33 27.80
CA THR A 7 43.17 -28.02 26.60
C THR A 7 42.81 -29.54 26.62
N ASP A 8 43.09 -30.46 25.68
CA ASP A 8 43.73 -30.50 24.34
C ASP A 8 43.38 -31.84 23.62
N ARG A 9 43.42 -31.84 22.27
CA ARG A 9 43.84 -32.84 21.23
C ARG A 9 43.90 -34.40 21.43
N VAL A 10 44.04 -35.07 20.26
CA VAL A 10 44.53 -36.47 19.95
C VAL A 10 43.37 -37.50 19.78
N ALA A 11 43.29 -38.42 18.79
CA ALA A 11 44.26 -39.04 17.84
C ALA A 11 43.63 -39.58 16.50
N LEU A 12 44.48 -39.66 15.44
CA LEU A 12 44.79 -40.76 14.48
C LEU A 12 43.70 -41.78 14.00
N PHE A 13 43.73 -42.47 12.84
CA PHE A 13 44.50 -42.56 11.56
C PHE A 13 43.54 -43.25 10.53
N LEU A 14 43.73 -43.28 9.20
CA LEU A 14 44.74 -44.07 8.45
C LEU A 14 44.63 -43.78 6.93
N ALA A 15 45.72 -43.93 6.17
CA ALA A 15 45.74 -43.80 4.70
C ALA A 15 46.79 -44.73 4.05
N ALA A 16 46.55 -45.15 2.80
CA ALA A 16 47.48 -45.78 1.82
C ALA A 16 46.65 -46.21 0.58
N ALA A 17 47.13 -46.39 -0.65
CA ALA A 17 48.35 -46.03 -1.42
C ALA A 17 48.08 -46.54 -2.88
N LEU A 18 48.85 -46.32 -3.97
CA LEU A 18 50.07 -45.58 -4.31
C LEU A 18 50.11 -45.47 -5.86
N GLY A 19 50.63 -44.40 -6.49
CA GLY A 19 50.85 -44.41 -7.95
C GLY A 19 51.17 -43.06 -8.62
N ALA A 20 52.44 -42.71 -8.71
CA ALA A 20 52.92 -41.59 -9.53
C ALA A 20 53.56 -42.11 -10.83
N ALA A 21 53.14 -41.57 -11.97
CA ALA A 21 53.84 -41.66 -13.25
C ALA A 21 53.63 -40.33 -13.98
N GLY A 22 54.70 -39.57 -14.20
CA GLY A 22 54.61 -38.27 -14.86
C GLY A 22 54.71 -38.40 -16.37
N LEU A 23 54.04 -37.49 -17.09
CA LEU A 23 54.39 -37.11 -18.45
C LEU A 23 53.95 -35.66 -18.69
N THR A 24 54.82 -34.91 -19.32
CA THR A 24 54.64 -33.50 -19.67
C THR A 24 53.50 -33.33 -20.68
N ALA A 25 52.53 -32.49 -20.36
CA ALA A 25 51.64 -31.86 -21.34
C ALA A 25 51.80 -30.34 -21.21
N ALA A 26 51.94 -29.66 -22.35
CA ALA A 26 52.28 -28.24 -22.39
C ALA A 26 51.15 -27.35 -21.85
N GLY A 27 51.50 -26.12 -21.48
CA GLY A 27 50.52 -25.05 -21.36
C GLY A 27 49.89 -24.79 -22.72
N GLY A 28 48.73 -25.38 -22.98
CA GLY A 28 47.82 -24.96 -24.03
C GLY A 28 47.01 -23.77 -23.53
N ALA A 29 47.34 -22.58 -24.00
CA ALA A 29 46.51 -21.40 -23.76
C ALA A 29 45.13 -21.62 -24.38
N ALA A 30 44.08 -21.58 -23.57
CA ALA A 30 42.69 -21.54 -24.05
C ALA A 30 42.32 -20.10 -24.43
N THR A 31 43.06 -19.52 -25.38
CA THR A 31 42.89 -18.14 -25.88
C THR A 31 42.29 -18.15 -27.28
N ALA A 32 41.16 -18.85 -27.45
CA ALA A 32 40.54 -19.09 -28.75
C ALA A 32 39.00 -19.19 -28.71
N ALA A 33 38.36 -18.60 -27.70
CA ALA A 33 36.89 -18.53 -27.57
C ALA A 33 36.37 -17.21 -26.94
N GLU A 34 37.26 -16.31 -26.50
CA GLU A 34 36.86 -15.03 -25.90
C GLU A 34 36.62 -13.92 -26.93
N ASP A 35 37.16 -14.04 -28.16
CA ASP A 35 37.13 -12.98 -29.18
C ASP A 35 35.98 -13.09 -30.20
N ASP A 36 35.36 -14.26 -30.39
CA ASP A 36 34.27 -14.41 -31.37
C ASP A 36 33.01 -13.63 -30.89
N PRO A 37 32.34 -12.84 -31.75
CA PRO A 37 31.09 -12.18 -31.40
C PRO A 37 29.99 -13.18 -31.05
N VAL A 38 29.16 -12.86 -30.05
CA VAL A 38 27.93 -13.61 -29.78
C VAL A 38 26.95 -13.43 -30.95
N ASP A 39 26.30 -14.51 -31.39
CA ASP A 39 25.19 -14.51 -32.36
C ASP A 39 24.07 -13.58 -31.86
N VAL A 40 23.95 -12.38 -32.46
CA VAL A 40 22.98 -11.36 -32.03
C VAL A 40 21.57 -11.74 -32.50
N ARG A 41 20.67 -11.95 -31.54
CA ARG A 41 19.31 -12.42 -31.78
C ARG A 41 18.28 -11.41 -31.33
N GLY A 42 17.48 -10.95 -32.28
CA GLY A 42 16.46 -9.92 -32.11
C GLY A 42 16.11 -9.33 -33.48
N LEU A 43 15.38 -8.21 -33.46
CA LEU A 43 14.92 -7.47 -34.63
C LEU A 43 15.46 -6.03 -34.59
N LYS A 44 15.47 -5.40 -35.76
CA LYS A 44 15.67 -3.95 -35.89
C LYS A 44 14.31 -3.26 -35.75
N GLY A 45 14.12 -2.51 -34.67
CA GLY A 45 12.97 -1.62 -34.47
C GLY A 45 13.23 -0.23 -35.04
N GLU A 46 12.26 0.30 -35.77
CA GLU A 46 12.24 1.66 -36.32
C GLU A 46 11.02 2.39 -35.73
N TYR A 47 11.26 3.50 -35.01
CA TYR A 47 10.26 4.20 -34.20
C TYR A 47 9.91 5.55 -34.81
N TYR A 48 8.63 5.79 -35.06
CA TYR A 48 8.13 6.93 -35.82
C TYR A 48 7.03 7.67 -35.05
N THR A 49 7.01 9.00 -35.08
CA THR A 49 5.81 9.75 -34.65
C THR A 49 4.83 9.91 -35.81
N HIS A 50 3.52 9.91 -35.50
CA HIS A 50 2.46 10.19 -36.48
C HIS A 50 2.50 11.64 -37.00
N SER A 51 1.89 11.89 -38.16
CA SER A 51 1.73 13.23 -38.75
C SER A 51 0.67 14.10 -38.05
N ALA A 52 -0.32 13.47 -37.41
CA ALA A 52 -1.35 14.10 -36.58
C ALA A 52 -1.97 13.04 -35.64
N PRO A 53 -2.68 13.46 -34.57
CA PRO A 53 -3.39 12.52 -33.71
C PRO A 53 -4.38 11.64 -34.47
N GLY A 54 -4.31 10.33 -34.22
CA GLY A 54 -5.15 9.33 -34.89
C GLY A 54 -4.82 9.07 -36.37
N ALA A 55 -3.64 9.48 -36.87
CA ALA A 55 -3.25 9.27 -38.27
C ALA A 55 -2.69 7.86 -38.56
N PHE A 56 -2.15 7.17 -37.54
CA PHE A 56 -1.64 5.79 -37.61
C PHE A 56 -0.62 5.56 -38.74
N ASP A 57 0.26 6.54 -38.96
CA ASP A 57 1.21 6.59 -40.06
C ASP A 57 2.68 6.66 -39.62
N PHE A 58 3.58 6.31 -40.56
CA PHE A 58 5.02 6.28 -40.33
C PHE A 58 5.67 7.62 -40.75
N HIS A 59 5.23 8.74 -40.17
CA HIS A 59 5.56 10.07 -40.68
C HIS A 59 7.03 10.48 -40.48
N GLU A 60 7.53 10.51 -39.24
CA GLU A 60 8.90 10.96 -38.95
C GLU A 60 9.64 9.91 -38.10
N LEU A 61 10.68 9.30 -38.67
CA LEU A 61 11.57 8.36 -37.97
C LEU A 61 12.38 9.11 -36.90
N LYS A 62 12.20 8.73 -35.63
CA LYS A 62 12.91 9.31 -34.48
C LYS A 62 14.10 8.47 -34.02
N ALA A 63 13.96 7.15 -34.02
CA ALA A 63 15.01 6.24 -33.55
C ALA A 63 15.04 4.93 -34.33
N THR A 64 16.21 4.28 -34.31
CA THR A 64 16.39 2.87 -34.66
C THR A 64 17.00 2.18 -33.45
N ALA A 65 16.45 1.01 -33.07
CA ALA A 65 16.87 0.28 -31.89
C ALA A 65 16.95 -1.24 -32.16
N PHE A 66 17.48 -1.95 -31.16
CA PHE A 66 17.48 -3.40 -31.07
C PHE A 66 16.33 -3.87 -30.16
N ASP A 67 15.57 -4.83 -30.66
CA ASP A 67 14.46 -5.47 -29.94
C ASP A 67 14.71 -6.98 -29.83
N PRO A 68 15.10 -7.50 -28.64
CA PRO A 68 15.42 -8.91 -28.47
C PRO A 68 14.19 -9.84 -28.56
N HIS A 69 12.99 -9.32 -28.33
CA HIS A 69 11.71 -10.03 -28.40
C HIS A 69 10.58 -9.03 -28.72
N LEU A 70 9.42 -9.55 -29.12
CA LEU A 70 8.18 -8.79 -29.30
C LEU A 70 7.09 -9.33 -28.36
N ASP A 71 7.34 -9.22 -27.05
CA ASP A 71 6.45 -9.67 -25.98
C ASP A 71 6.56 -8.66 -24.83
N PHE A 72 5.81 -7.56 -24.97
CA PHE A 72 5.88 -6.38 -24.12
C PHE A 72 4.57 -6.22 -23.34
N ASP A 73 4.64 -6.38 -22.01
CA ASP A 73 3.53 -6.06 -21.09
C ASP A 73 3.26 -4.54 -21.00
N ASN A 74 4.27 -3.72 -21.35
CA ASN A 74 4.18 -2.26 -21.42
C ASN A 74 5.21 -1.73 -22.45
N LEU A 75 4.78 -0.90 -23.41
CA LEU A 75 5.63 -0.22 -24.39
C LEU A 75 5.91 1.25 -24.04
N GLU A 76 5.14 1.87 -23.15
CA GLU A 76 5.20 3.30 -22.77
C GLU A 76 6.64 3.81 -22.58
N PRO A 77 7.49 3.18 -21.74
CA PRO A 77 8.82 3.70 -21.48
C PRO A 77 9.69 3.68 -22.74
N ARG A 78 9.51 2.68 -23.62
CA ARG A 78 10.28 2.52 -24.86
C ARG A 78 9.78 3.47 -25.95
N LEU A 79 8.48 3.73 -26.06
CA LEU A 79 7.91 4.69 -27.02
C LEU A 79 8.28 6.14 -26.66
N ASN A 80 8.01 6.55 -25.41
CA ASN A 80 8.33 7.90 -24.93
C ASN A 80 9.82 8.23 -25.10
N PHE A 81 10.68 7.29 -24.76
CA PHE A 81 12.12 7.50 -24.75
C PHE A 81 12.77 7.42 -26.15
N THR A 82 12.17 6.68 -27.09
CA THR A 82 12.61 6.66 -28.51
C THR A 82 12.09 7.85 -29.30
N THR A 83 10.88 8.35 -29.03
CA THR A 83 10.21 9.35 -29.88
C THR A 83 9.92 10.71 -29.24
N GLY A 84 9.98 10.80 -27.91
CA GLY A 84 9.59 11.95 -27.10
C GLY A 84 8.11 11.98 -26.69
N ARG A 85 7.36 10.89 -26.93
CA ARG A 85 5.96 10.67 -26.55
C ARG A 85 5.62 9.17 -26.60
N SER A 86 4.59 8.70 -25.89
CA SER A 86 4.10 7.33 -26.08
C SER A 86 2.96 7.27 -27.10
N ASP A 87 1.97 8.12 -26.89
CA ASP A 87 0.82 8.37 -27.76
C ASP A 87 1.25 8.83 -29.16
N ASP A 88 0.46 8.50 -30.19
CA ASP A 88 0.71 8.86 -31.58
C ASP A 88 2.07 8.40 -32.15
N VAL A 89 2.41 7.14 -31.89
CA VAL A 89 3.67 6.50 -32.32
C VAL A 89 3.39 5.26 -33.15
N SER A 90 4.15 5.07 -34.23
CA SER A 90 4.17 3.83 -35.01
C SER A 90 5.55 3.17 -34.91
N VAL A 91 5.58 1.84 -34.78
CA VAL A 91 6.83 1.06 -34.76
C VAL A 91 6.84 0.03 -35.88
N ARG A 92 7.99 -0.13 -36.54
CA ARG A 92 8.24 -1.20 -37.51
C ARG A 92 9.43 -2.04 -37.05
N TRP A 93 9.20 -3.32 -36.81
CA TRP A 93 10.26 -4.28 -36.57
C TRP A 93 10.56 -5.09 -37.84
N THR A 94 11.84 -5.27 -38.15
CA THR A 94 12.31 -6.05 -39.31
C THR A 94 13.45 -6.98 -38.92
N GLY A 95 13.50 -8.14 -39.55
CA GLY A 95 14.58 -9.12 -39.35
C GLY A 95 14.24 -10.45 -40.00
N LYS A 96 14.82 -11.53 -39.46
CA LYS A 96 14.49 -12.90 -39.84
C LYS A 96 13.92 -13.66 -38.65
N ILE A 97 13.10 -14.67 -38.95
CA ILE A 97 12.70 -15.73 -38.02
C ILE A 97 13.25 -17.08 -38.50
N VAL A 98 13.75 -17.88 -37.57
CA VAL A 98 14.37 -19.19 -37.79
C VAL A 98 13.67 -20.20 -36.87
N PRO A 99 12.74 -21.04 -37.38
CA PRO A 99 12.05 -22.02 -36.54
C PRO A 99 12.94 -23.22 -36.22
N GLU A 100 12.62 -23.93 -35.13
CA GLU A 100 13.29 -25.18 -34.79
C GLU A 100 12.60 -26.40 -35.43
N LYS A 101 11.29 -26.28 -35.75
CA LYS A 101 10.50 -27.30 -36.45
C LYS A 101 10.20 -26.92 -37.91
N THR A 102 9.91 -27.93 -38.74
CA THR A 102 9.43 -27.76 -40.13
C THR A 102 7.94 -28.03 -40.18
N GLY A 103 7.18 -27.16 -40.87
CA GLY A 103 5.76 -27.33 -41.14
C GLY A 103 4.94 -26.06 -40.90
N ALA A 104 3.62 -26.22 -40.87
CA ALA A 104 2.64 -25.19 -40.52
C ALA A 104 2.82 -24.60 -39.11
N HIS A 105 3.29 -23.35 -39.03
CA HIS A 105 3.32 -22.54 -37.81
C HIS A 105 2.15 -21.56 -37.81
N THR A 106 1.41 -21.47 -36.70
CA THR A 106 0.33 -20.49 -36.55
C THR A 106 0.82 -19.34 -35.68
N PHE A 107 0.86 -18.12 -36.22
CA PHE A 107 1.18 -16.91 -35.45
C PHE A 107 -0.09 -16.30 -34.85
N SER A 108 0.02 -15.71 -33.67
CA SER A 108 -1.00 -14.79 -33.14
C SER A 108 -0.35 -13.52 -32.58
N ILE A 109 -1.09 -12.42 -32.62
CA ILE A 109 -0.71 -11.17 -31.97
C ILE A 109 -1.89 -10.69 -31.14
N THR A 110 -1.61 -10.36 -29.88
CA THR A 110 -2.43 -9.47 -29.05
C THR A 110 -1.64 -8.17 -28.90
N GLY A 111 -2.30 -7.03 -28.90
CA GLY A 111 -1.67 -5.76 -28.59
C GLY A 111 -2.70 -4.76 -28.11
N ASP A 112 -2.22 -3.64 -27.59
CA ASP A 112 -2.99 -2.42 -27.58
C ASP A 112 -3.06 -1.91 -29.03
N ASN A 113 -4.17 -1.26 -29.39
CA ASN A 113 -4.35 -0.63 -30.70
C ASN A 113 -4.03 -1.57 -31.90
N GLY A 114 -3.45 -1.05 -32.99
CA GLY A 114 -3.38 -1.75 -34.28
C GLY A 114 -2.01 -2.33 -34.62
N PHE A 115 -2.02 -3.53 -35.20
CA PHE A 115 -0.81 -4.28 -35.56
C PHE A 115 -0.97 -5.13 -36.84
N ARG A 116 0.16 -5.40 -37.50
CA ARG A 116 0.23 -6.18 -38.75
C ARG A 116 1.48 -7.04 -38.80
N LEU A 117 1.37 -8.26 -39.34
CA LEU A 117 2.46 -9.24 -39.47
C LEU A 117 2.67 -9.65 -40.92
N TRP A 118 3.93 -9.68 -41.37
CA TRP A 118 4.33 -10.29 -42.64
C TRP A 118 5.40 -11.36 -42.42
N ILE A 119 5.27 -12.48 -43.13
CA ILE A 119 6.30 -13.54 -43.23
C ILE A 119 6.63 -13.77 -44.71
N ASP A 120 7.92 -13.79 -45.08
CA ASP A 120 8.41 -13.87 -46.47
C ASP A 120 7.69 -12.88 -47.41
N GLY A 121 7.42 -11.67 -46.91
CA GLY A 121 6.71 -10.59 -47.62
C GLY A 121 5.19 -10.76 -47.75
N ARG A 122 4.60 -11.85 -47.23
CA ARG A 122 3.15 -12.10 -47.25
C ARG A 122 2.50 -11.61 -45.96
N LEU A 123 1.46 -10.79 -46.09
CA LEU A 123 0.63 -10.31 -44.97
C LEU A 123 -0.12 -11.50 -44.35
N ALA A 124 0.14 -11.79 -43.08
CA ALA A 124 -0.39 -12.94 -42.33
C ALA A 124 -1.42 -12.52 -41.27
N ILE A 125 -1.27 -11.32 -40.68
CA ILE A 125 -2.24 -10.68 -39.79
C ILE A 125 -2.39 -9.24 -40.26
N ASP A 126 -3.64 -8.78 -40.43
CA ASP A 126 -3.97 -7.40 -40.77
C ASP A 126 -5.02 -6.83 -39.83
N HIS A 127 -4.58 -6.15 -38.77
CA HIS A 127 -5.45 -5.56 -37.74
C HIS A 127 -5.03 -4.12 -37.45
N TRP A 128 -5.10 -3.27 -38.47
CA TRP A 128 -4.81 -1.83 -38.33
C TRP A 128 -6.05 -1.07 -37.84
N VAL A 129 -6.47 -1.37 -36.61
CA VAL A 129 -7.71 -0.88 -35.98
C VAL A 129 -7.41 -0.31 -34.60
N ASP A 130 -8.09 0.77 -34.25
CA ASP A 130 -8.04 1.45 -32.94
C ASP A 130 -8.93 0.70 -31.92
N ASP A 131 -8.52 -0.51 -31.54
CA ASP A 131 -9.07 -1.29 -30.41
C ASP A 131 -7.98 -2.13 -29.72
N TRP A 132 -8.21 -2.56 -28.47
CA TRP A 132 -7.18 -3.14 -27.60
C TRP A 132 -7.49 -4.57 -27.14
N ASP A 133 -6.43 -5.31 -26.78
CA ASP A 133 -6.42 -6.66 -26.21
C ASP A 133 -7.14 -7.74 -27.05
N ARG A 134 -7.32 -7.49 -28.36
CA ARG A 134 -7.98 -8.44 -29.28
C ARG A 134 -6.97 -9.32 -30.00
N GLU A 135 -6.77 -10.54 -29.50
CA GLU A 135 -5.91 -11.52 -30.18
C GLU A 135 -6.39 -11.82 -31.61
N GLN A 136 -5.51 -11.62 -32.58
CA GLN A 136 -5.67 -12.05 -33.96
C GLN A 136 -4.77 -13.26 -34.22
N THR A 137 -5.25 -14.21 -35.01
CA THR A 137 -4.51 -15.43 -35.36
C THR A 137 -4.40 -15.56 -36.87
N ALA A 138 -3.20 -15.79 -37.37
CA ALA A 138 -2.93 -16.00 -38.78
C ALA A 138 -3.42 -17.38 -39.25
N GLU A 139 -3.70 -17.50 -40.56
CA GLU A 139 -3.69 -18.81 -41.22
C GLU A 139 -2.28 -19.45 -41.10
N PRO A 140 -2.16 -20.79 -41.01
CA PRO A 140 -0.86 -21.41 -40.78
C PRO A 140 0.15 -21.16 -41.91
N VAL A 141 1.38 -20.81 -41.53
CA VAL A 141 2.49 -20.48 -42.42
C VAL A 141 3.49 -21.63 -42.46
N GLU A 142 3.77 -22.18 -43.64
CA GLU A 142 4.75 -23.25 -43.83
C GLU A 142 6.18 -22.72 -43.70
N LEU A 143 6.86 -23.07 -42.61
CA LEU A 143 8.26 -22.71 -42.35
C LEU A 143 9.17 -23.95 -42.35
N THR A 144 10.47 -23.75 -42.56
CA THR A 144 11.48 -24.84 -42.58
C THR A 144 12.48 -24.68 -41.44
N ALA A 145 12.67 -25.73 -40.64
CA ALA A 145 13.61 -25.77 -39.53
C ALA A 145 15.01 -25.28 -39.93
N GLY A 146 15.57 -24.36 -39.14
CA GLY A 146 16.91 -23.80 -39.38
C GLY A 146 17.05 -22.89 -40.61
N LYS A 147 15.98 -22.66 -41.38
CA LYS A 147 15.97 -21.70 -42.49
C LYS A 147 15.55 -20.33 -41.96
N ALA A 148 16.26 -19.27 -42.36
CA ALA A 148 15.81 -17.90 -42.16
C ALA A 148 14.67 -17.55 -43.11
N HIS A 149 13.58 -17.03 -42.55
CA HIS A 149 12.42 -16.45 -43.23
C HIS A 149 12.34 -14.95 -42.88
N ASP A 150 11.96 -14.09 -43.81
CA ASP A 150 11.82 -12.65 -43.52
C ASP A 150 10.62 -12.42 -42.60
N ILE A 151 10.78 -11.60 -41.57
CA ILE A 151 9.68 -11.14 -40.71
C ILE A 151 9.63 -9.61 -40.69
N LYS A 152 8.41 -9.07 -40.80
CA LYS A 152 8.11 -7.68 -40.49
C LYS A 152 6.89 -7.62 -39.59
N VAL A 153 6.97 -6.83 -38.52
CA VAL A 153 5.82 -6.46 -37.68
C VAL A 153 5.67 -4.95 -37.73
N GLU A 154 4.44 -4.47 -37.84
CA GLU A 154 4.11 -3.05 -37.69
C GLU A 154 3.07 -2.90 -36.57
N TYR A 155 3.18 -1.82 -35.80
CA TYR A 155 2.32 -1.46 -34.66
C TYR A 155 2.07 0.05 -34.68
N PHE A 156 0.93 0.49 -34.14
CA PHE A 156 0.72 1.87 -33.73
C PHE A 156 0.14 1.95 -32.32
N GLU A 157 0.50 3.02 -31.61
CA GLU A 157 -0.12 3.48 -30.38
C GLU A 157 -0.84 4.81 -30.63
N HIS A 158 -2.00 4.99 -30.02
CA HIS A 158 -2.83 6.19 -30.12
C HIS A 158 -2.94 6.91 -28.78
N TYR A 159 -3.48 6.25 -27.77
CA TYR A 159 -3.62 6.78 -26.41
C TYR A 159 -3.90 5.67 -25.39
N GLY A 160 -3.31 5.79 -24.20
CA GLY A 160 -3.73 5.04 -23.01
C GLY A 160 -2.64 4.12 -22.45
N GLY A 161 -2.86 2.82 -22.56
CA GLY A 161 -1.80 1.83 -22.34
C GLY A 161 -1.08 1.54 -23.65
N SER A 162 -0.04 0.71 -23.61
CA SER A 162 0.58 0.18 -24.83
C SER A 162 1.18 -1.19 -24.56
N ASN A 163 0.76 -2.22 -25.30
CA ASN A 163 1.22 -3.60 -25.13
C ASN A 163 1.33 -4.32 -26.50
N LEU A 164 2.21 -5.32 -26.61
CA LEU A 164 2.31 -6.13 -27.83
C LEU A 164 2.93 -7.49 -27.58
N HIS A 165 2.20 -8.55 -27.96
CA HIS A 165 2.56 -9.94 -27.73
C HIS A 165 2.51 -10.77 -29.01
N LEU A 166 3.66 -10.95 -29.67
CA LEU A 166 3.82 -11.88 -30.79
C LEU A 166 4.05 -13.31 -30.30
N ARG A 167 3.10 -14.17 -30.61
CA ARG A 167 3.09 -15.59 -30.24
C ARG A 167 3.09 -16.48 -31.47
N TRP A 168 3.57 -17.71 -31.32
CA TRP A 168 3.44 -18.75 -32.33
C TRP A 168 3.00 -20.08 -31.73
N THR A 169 2.51 -20.97 -32.58
CA THR A 169 2.33 -22.39 -32.29
C THR A 169 3.11 -23.16 -33.35
N GLU A 170 4.22 -23.78 -32.96
CA GLU A 170 4.99 -24.67 -33.85
C GLU A 170 4.19 -25.94 -34.21
N PRO A 171 4.53 -26.65 -35.31
CA PRO A 171 3.95 -27.94 -35.67
C PRO A 171 3.91 -28.95 -34.52
N GLY A 172 2.71 -29.26 -34.03
CA GLY A 172 2.48 -30.18 -32.91
C GLY A 172 2.89 -29.64 -31.53
N GLY A 173 3.19 -28.35 -31.42
CA GLY A 173 3.46 -27.64 -30.17
C GLY A 173 2.23 -27.00 -29.54
N THR A 174 2.46 -26.14 -28.55
CA THR A 174 1.47 -25.27 -27.90
C THR A 174 1.77 -23.81 -28.21
N LYS A 175 0.78 -22.92 -28.05
CA LYS A 175 0.98 -21.48 -28.23
C LYS A 175 1.93 -20.92 -27.16
N GLU A 176 2.97 -20.22 -27.60
CA GLU A 176 4.00 -19.59 -26.76
C GLU A 176 4.45 -18.25 -27.39
N ALA A 177 5.08 -17.36 -26.61
CA ALA A 177 5.76 -16.19 -27.16
C ALA A 177 6.90 -16.62 -28.09
N VAL A 178 7.10 -15.92 -29.21
CA VAL A 178 8.19 -16.24 -30.13
C VAL A 178 9.53 -16.01 -29.41
N PRO A 179 10.34 -17.06 -29.17
CA PRO A 179 11.51 -16.92 -28.32
C PRO A 179 12.60 -16.11 -29.01
N GLN A 180 13.39 -15.36 -28.25
CA GLN A 180 14.55 -14.63 -28.77
C GLN A 180 15.48 -15.54 -29.61
N SER A 181 15.58 -16.83 -29.29
CA SER A 181 16.36 -17.80 -30.05
C SER A 181 15.98 -17.91 -31.53
N ALA A 182 14.72 -17.60 -31.89
CA ALA A 182 14.21 -17.67 -33.25
C ALA A 182 14.54 -16.41 -34.08
N PHE A 183 14.77 -15.24 -33.48
CA PHE A 183 15.02 -14.01 -34.23
C PHE A 183 16.48 -13.87 -34.69
N ARG A 184 16.68 -13.23 -35.85
CA ARG A 184 17.99 -12.70 -36.31
C ARG A 184 17.82 -11.32 -36.91
N LEU A 185 18.88 -10.51 -36.80
CA LEU A 185 18.92 -9.18 -37.39
C LEU A 185 18.73 -9.21 -38.93
N PRO A 186 18.18 -8.14 -39.53
CA PRO A 186 18.09 -8.02 -40.98
C PRO A 186 19.48 -7.84 -41.60
N ASP A 187 19.62 -8.25 -42.86
CA ASP A 187 20.88 -8.11 -43.61
C ASP A 187 21.32 -6.64 -43.68
N GLY A 188 22.57 -6.35 -43.32
CA GLY A 188 23.13 -4.99 -43.33
C GLY A 188 22.93 -4.16 -42.06
N PHE A 189 22.38 -4.74 -40.99
CA PHE A 189 22.32 -4.14 -39.66
C PHE A 189 23.26 -4.90 -38.70
N ASP A 190 24.46 -4.35 -38.47
CA ASP A 190 25.35 -4.81 -37.38
C ASP A 190 24.95 -4.09 -36.08
N TYR A 191 25.06 -4.78 -34.95
CA TYR A 191 24.70 -4.25 -33.64
C TYR A 191 25.74 -4.66 -32.61
N ASP A 192 26.36 -3.66 -31.97
CA ASP A 192 27.43 -3.81 -30.99
C ASP A 192 27.08 -3.27 -29.59
N GLY A 193 25.89 -2.66 -29.44
CA GLY A 193 25.35 -2.17 -28.17
C GLY A 193 24.90 -3.27 -27.22
N ALA A 194 24.35 -2.88 -26.06
CA ALA A 194 23.93 -3.84 -25.04
C ALA A 194 22.73 -4.70 -25.51
N LEU A 195 22.90 -6.02 -25.45
CA LEU A 195 21.92 -7.06 -25.77
C LEU A 195 20.85 -7.22 -24.68
N ALA A 196 21.22 -6.97 -23.42
CA ALA A 196 20.34 -7.05 -22.27
C ALA A 196 20.78 -6.07 -21.18
N ALA A 197 19.81 -5.60 -20.39
CA ALA A 197 20.02 -4.94 -19.10
C ALA A 197 19.50 -5.83 -17.97
N THR A 198 20.12 -5.82 -16.80
CA THR A 198 19.61 -6.53 -15.61
C THR A 198 20.06 -5.84 -14.32
N VAL A 199 19.11 -5.51 -13.44
CA VAL A 199 19.43 -5.11 -12.07
C VAL A 199 19.82 -6.37 -11.30
N LEU A 200 21.03 -6.41 -10.76
CA LEU A 200 21.56 -7.55 -10.00
C LEU A 200 20.95 -7.61 -8.58
N GLY A 201 21.10 -8.76 -7.92
CA GLY A 201 20.44 -9.07 -6.64
C GLY A 201 20.67 -8.06 -5.50
N SER A 202 21.75 -7.27 -5.53
CA SER A 202 22.01 -6.22 -4.55
C SER A 202 21.09 -4.99 -4.69
N GLY A 203 20.39 -4.84 -5.82
CA GLY A 203 19.67 -3.63 -6.20
C GLY A 203 20.58 -2.45 -6.55
N ARG A 204 21.91 -2.57 -6.42
CA ARG A 204 22.87 -1.46 -6.56
C ARG A 204 23.74 -1.52 -7.82
N THR A 205 23.51 -2.52 -8.67
CA THR A 205 24.31 -2.74 -9.87
C THR A 205 23.40 -3.11 -11.03
N LEU A 206 23.53 -2.38 -12.12
CA LEU A 206 22.91 -2.65 -13.41
C LEU A 206 23.97 -3.29 -14.31
N LYS A 207 23.81 -4.58 -14.66
CA LYS A 207 24.65 -5.26 -15.64
C LYS A 207 24.09 -4.99 -17.04
N LEU A 208 24.97 -4.62 -17.96
CA LEU A 208 24.72 -4.56 -19.40
C LEU A 208 25.56 -5.61 -20.11
N ASP A 209 24.92 -6.50 -20.86
CA ASP A 209 25.58 -7.58 -21.61
C ASP A 209 25.79 -7.17 -23.07
N PHE A 210 26.99 -7.36 -23.63
CA PHE A 210 27.36 -6.94 -24.99
C PHE A 210 27.74 -8.13 -25.88
N PRO A 211 27.66 -8.01 -27.22
CA PRO A 211 28.02 -9.11 -28.13
C PRO A 211 29.54 -9.32 -28.25
N ARG A 212 30.35 -8.31 -27.92
CA ARG A 212 31.82 -8.30 -28.08
C ARG A 212 32.50 -7.84 -26.78
N PRO A 213 33.76 -8.24 -26.51
CA PRO A 213 34.50 -7.76 -25.35
C PRO A 213 34.65 -6.23 -25.34
N LEU A 214 34.61 -5.63 -24.15
CA LEU A 214 34.72 -4.17 -23.95
C LEU A 214 36.13 -3.73 -23.55
N ALA A 215 36.48 -2.51 -23.97
CA ALA A 215 37.58 -1.76 -23.36
C ALA A 215 37.23 -1.33 -21.92
N ALA A 216 38.18 -0.74 -21.21
CA ALA A 216 37.86 -0.07 -19.95
C ALA A 216 36.97 1.15 -20.23
N PRO A 217 35.83 1.33 -19.53
CA PRO A 217 34.95 2.47 -19.76
C PRO A 217 35.67 3.80 -19.42
N PRO A 218 35.45 4.86 -20.21
CA PRO A 218 36.05 6.17 -19.93
C PRO A 218 35.41 6.84 -18.71
N ALA A 219 36.15 7.76 -18.08
CA ALA A 219 35.60 8.63 -17.06
C ALA A 219 34.48 9.51 -17.65
N GLY A 220 33.36 9.64 -16.94
CA GLY A 220 32.18 10.39 -17.40
C GLY A 220 31.20 9.58 -18.26
N LEU A 221 31.42 8.29 -18.50
CA LEU A 221 30.46 7.45 -19.26
C LEU A 221 29.04 7.51 -18.70
N THR A 222 28.88 7.63 -17.37
CA THR A 222 27.58 7.75 -16.70
C THR A 222 26.81 9.02 -17.04
N ASP A 223 27.46 10.08 -17.51
CA ASP A 223 26.80 11.31 -17.94
C ASP A 223 26.11 11.14 -19.32
N HIS A 224 26.42 10.04 -20.00
CA HIS A 224 25.95 9.65 -21.33
C HIS A 224 25.08 8.38 -21.30
N VAL A 225 24.81 7.84 -20.11
CA VAL A 225 23.94 6.68 -19.90
C VAL A 225 22.73 7.11 -19.08
N ASP A 226 21.54 6.83 -19.60
CA ASP A 226 20.30 6.95 -18.86
C ASP A 226 19.82 5.56 -18.43
N ALA A 227 19.41 5.42 -17.18
CA ALA A 227 18.70 4.25 -16.69
C ALA A 227 17.37 4.68 -16.07
N VAL A 228 16.26 4.19 -16.60
CA VAL A 228 14.91 4.31 -16.05
C VAL A 228 14.54 2.95 -15.46
N ILE A 229 14.19 2.88 -14.18
CA ILE A 229 13.95 1.60 -13.51
C ILE A 229 12.60 1.64 -12.80
N GLY A 230 11.63 0.87 -13.28
CA GLY A 230 10.26 0.87 -12.73
C GLY A 230 9.48 2.19 -12.87
N GLY A 231 10.03 3.26 -13.45
CA GLY A 231 9.33 4.53 -13.72
C GLY A 231 10.17 5.80 -13.50
N ALA A 232 11.17 5.79 -12.60
CA ALA A 232 12.05 6.94 -12.34
C ALA A 232 13.39 6.82 -13.07
N ARG A 233 14.09 7.95 -13.28
CA ARG A 233 15.51 7.99 -13.71
C ARG A 233 16.44 7.75 -12.52
N TRP A 234 17.34 6.78 -12.61
CA TRP A 234 18.26 6.44 -11.53
C TRP A 234 19.55 7.26 -11.58
N PRO A 235 20.06 7.75 -10.42
CA PRO A 235 21.39 8.33 -10.35
C PRO A 235 22.46 7.25 -10.59
N LEU A 236 23.34 7.48 -11.56
CA LEU A 236 24.47 6.60 -11.87
C LEU A 236 25.75 7.18 -11.27
N THR A 237 26.54 6.37 -10.57
CA THR A 237 27.69 6.84 -9.78
C THR A 237 29.04 6.28 -10.24
N GLY A 238 29.03 5.32 -11.15
CA GLY A 238 30.23 4.78 -11.78
C GLY A 238 29.89 3.69 -12.79
N ALA A 239 30.85 3.35 -13.65
CA ALA A 239 30.77 2.22 -14.55
C ALA A 239 32.15 1.53 -14.63
N GLU A 240 32.16 0.21 -14.55
CA GLU A 240 33.36 -0.61 -14.73
C GLU A 240 33.05 -1.84 -15.59
N ARG A 241 34.05 -2.42 -16.24
CA ARG A 241 33.88 -3.70 -16.93
C ARG A 241 33.79 -4.82 -15.89
N ASP A 242 32.89 -5.78 -16.08
CA ASP A 242 32.79 -6.95 -15.21
C ASP A 242 34.14 -7.70 -15.20
N PRO A 243 34.77 -7.95 -14.02
CA PRO A 243 36.03 -8.66 -13.93
C PRO A 243 35.89 -10.17 -14.23
N ALA A 244 34.68 -10.72 -14.22
CA ALA A 244 34.38 -12.12 -14.53
C ALA A 244 33.88 -12.33 -15.98
N ASP A 245 33.47 -11.26 -16.67
CA ASP A 245 32.91 -11.32 -18.01
C ASP A 245 33.39 -10.11 -18.86
N PRO A 246 34.36 -10.29 -19.78
CA PRO A 246 34.88 -9.18 -20.55
C PRO A 246 33.85 -8.57 -21.52
N ARG A 247 32.71 -9.23 -21.75
CA ARG A 247 31.59 -8.73 -22.56
C ARG A 247 30.51 -8.00 -21.74
N ALA A 248 30.75 -7.70 -20.46
CA ALA A 248 29.77 -7.01 -19.63
C ALA A 248 30.27 -5.71 -18.99
N LEU A 249 29.36 -4.75 -18.84
CA LEU A 249 29.55 -3.51 -18.10
C LEU A 249 28.70 -3.54 -16.82
N LEU A 250 29.31 -3.22 -15.69
CA LEU A 250 28.65 -3.04 -14.40
C LEU A 250 28.50 -1.54 -14.13
N VAL A 251 27.27 -1.05 -14.15
CA VAL A 251 26.93 0.33 -13.83
C VAL A 251 26.45 0.40 -12.37
N THR A 252 27.06 1.28 -11.58
CA THR A 252 26.77 1.44 -10.15
C THR A 252 25.61 2.43 -9.97
N LEU A 253 24.53 1.94 -9.37
CA LEU A 253 23.35 2.72 -9.04
C LEU A 253 23.58 3.43 -7.70
N GLY A 254 23.30 4.73 -7.63
CA GLY A 254 23.47 5.55 -6.43
C GLY A 254 22.55 5.11 -5.28
N GLU A 255 21.33 4.67 -5.62
CA GLU A 255 20.34 4.16 -4.68
C GLU A 255 19.88 2.73 -5.05
N PRO A 256 19.49 1.91 -4.06
CA PRO A 256 19.07 0.54 -4.31
C PRO A 256 17.71 0.49 -5.00
N VAL A 257 17.62 -0.26 -6.09
CA VAL A 257 16.35 -0.63 -6.72
C VAL A 257 15.62 -1.61 -5.80
N VAL A 258 14.35 -1.34 -5.50
CA VAL A 258 13.48 -2.25 -4.75
C VAL A 258 13.12 -3.45 -5.62
N GLY A 259 13.09 -4.63 -5.02
CA GLY A 259 12.66 -5.85 -5.69
C GLY A 259 11.79 -6.72 -4.78
N ASN A 260 11.96 -8.03 -4.86
CA ASN A 260 11.30 -8.99 -3.97
C ASN A 260 12.28 -10.07 -3.51
N LYS A 261 11.96 -10.81 -2.44
CA LYS A 261 12.87 -11.81 -1.87
C LYS A 261 13.32 -12.91 -2.84
N THR A 262 12.57 -13.15 -3.91
CA THR A 262 12.86 -14.16 -4.93
C THR A 262 13.69 -13.64 -6.10
N GLY A 263 13.95 -12.34 -6.20
CA GLY A 263 14.67 -11.73 -7.33
C GLY A 263 13.88 -11.76 -8.64
N THR A 264 12.56 -11.67 -8.54
CA THR A 264 11.58 -11.76 -9.64
C THR A 264 10.57 -10.61 -9.55
N ALA A 265 11.05 -9.39 -9.29
CA ALA A 265 10.18 -8.24 -9.17
C ALA A 265 9.59 -7.87 -10.54
N ARG A 266 8.31 -7.50 -10.58
CA ARG A 266 7.70 -6.90 -11.77
C ARG A 266 8.40 -5.56 -12.06
N GLY A 267 8.45 -5.16 -13.33
CA GLY A 267 9.12 -3.95 -13.81
C GLY A 267 10.49 -4.19 -14.47
N THR A 268 10.84 -3.32 -15.41
CA THR A 268 12.08 -3.35 -16.19
C THR A 268 13.10 -2.31 -15.71
N ALA A 269 14.36 -2.56 -16.04
CA ALA A 269 15.38 -1.52 -16.14
C ALA A 269 15.65 -1.23 -17.61
N ASP A 270 15.24 -0.05 -18.05
CA ASP A 270 15.37 0.48 -19.39
C ASP A 270 16.55 1.43 -19.45
N VAL A 271 17.41 1.24 -20.45
CA VAL A 271 18.75 1.83 -20.50
C VAL A 271 19.02 2.41 -21.87
N ARG A 272 19.63 3.59 -21.93
CA ARG A 272 20.14 4.21 -23.14
C ARG A 272 21.57 4.63 -22.97
N TYR A 273 22.29 4.55 -24.07
CA TYR A 273 23.55 5.24 -24.27
C TYR A 273 23.39 6.16 -25.49
N ASP A 274 23.82 7.42 -25.38
CA ASP A 274 23.66 8.43 -26.44
C ASP A 274 24.70 8.30 -27.58
N GLY A 275 25.64 7.36 -27.46
CA GLY A 275 26.73 7.16 -28.40
C GLY A 275 27.92 8.13 -28.21
N GLN A 276 27.88 9.08 -27.29
CA GLN A 276 28.90 10.14 -27.16
C GLN A 276 29.85 9.96 -25.97
N GLY A 277 29.48 9.15 -24.98
CA GLY A 277 30.33 8.85 -23.82
C GLY A 277 31.56 7.97 -24.07
N GLY A 278 32.05 7.85 -25.30
CA GLY A 278 33.34 7.24 -25.63
C GLY A 278 33.48 5.74 -25.38
N LEU A 279 32.39 4.99 -25.26
CA LEU A 279 32.41 3.53 -25.10
C LEU A 279 32.95 2.83 -26.36
N THR A 280 33.86 1.87 -26.17
CA THR A 280 34.43 1.07 -27.28
C THR A 280 34.51 -0.43 -26.96
N THR A 281 34.53 -1.25 -28.00
CA THR A 281 34.97 -2.65 -27.91
C THR A 281 36.45 -2.72 -27.49
N ALA A 282 36.91 -3.89 -27.07
CA ALA A 282 38.32 -4.15 -26.78
C ALA A 282 39.22 -4.03 -28.02
N GLY A 283 38.65 -4.15 -29.23
CA GLY A 283 39.33 -3.88 -30.51
C GLY A 283 39.50 -2.39 -30.81
N GLY A 284 38.81 -1.50 -30.08
CA GLY A 284 38.83 -0.06 -30.29
C GLY A 284 37.72 0.47 -31.20
N ASP A 285 36.79 -0.38 -31.65
CA ASP A 285 35.60 0.05 -32.39
C ASP A 285 34.68 0.84 -31.45
N ARG A 286 34.20 2.00 -31.90
CA ARG A 286 33.22 2.81 -31.18
C ARG A 286 31.88 2.09 -31.15
N ILE A 287 31.31 1.95 -29.96
CA ILE A 287 29.92 1.54 -29.80
C ILE A 287 29.04 2.77 -30.02
N ASP A 288 28.03 2.63 -30.87
CA ASP A 288 27.09 3.71 -31.18
C ASP A 288 25.92 3.78 -30.17
N ALA A 289 25.00 4.72 -30.37
CA ALA A 289 23.84 4.88 -29.49
C ALA A 289 23.00 3.60 -29.48
N PHE A 290 22.66 3.12 -28.28
CA PHE A 290 21.87 1.91 -28.11
C PHE A 290 20.81 2.07 -27.04
N MET A 291 19.83 1.15 -27.07
CA MET A 291 18.88 0.94 -26.00
C MET A 291 18.85 -0.53 -25.60
N SER A 292 18.67 -0.78 -24.31
CA SER A 292 18.53 -2.13 -23.77
C SER A 292 17.54 -2.12 -22.62
N SER A 293 16.86 -3.25 -22.44
CA SER A 293 15.83 -3.42 -21.42
C SER A 293 16.03 -4.78 -20.75
N GLY A 294 15.56 -4.95 -19.53
CA GLY A 294 15.47 -6.28 -18.92
C GLY A 294 15.16 -6.29 -17.43
N PRO A 295 15.24 -7.46 -16.78
CA PRO A 295 14.55 -7.71 -15.52
C PRO A 295 15.20 -7.06 -14.31
N ASN A 296 14.35 -6.67 -13.36
CA ASN A 296 14.75 -6.33 -12.00
C ASN A 296 14.90 -7.60 -11.14
N ARG A 297 16.14 -8.03 -10.90
CA ARG A 297 16.44 -9.19 -10.03
C ARG A 297 16.86 -8.80 -8.61
N SER A 298 16.64 -7.55 -8.20
CA SER A 298 16.94 -7.08 -6.85
C SER A 298 16.19 -7.90 -5.80
N THR A 299 16.83 -8.14 -4.66
CA THR A 299 16.19 -8.67 -3.45
C THR A 299 16.11 -7.62 -2.33
N HIS A 300 16.28 -6.33 -2.65
CA HIS A 300 16.15 -5.25 -1.69
C HIS A 300 14.67 -4.99 -1.38
N GLU A 301 14.31 -5.02 -0.10
CA GLU A 301 12.96 -4.70 0.39
C GLU A 301 12.95 -3.30 1.01
N LEU A 302 11.92 -2.50 0.71
CA LEU A 302 11.68 -1.22 1.38
C LEU A 302 11.46 -1.43 2.89
N THR A 303 12.05 -0.55 3.70
CA THR A 303 11.86 -0.54 5.15
C THR A 303 11.81 0.88 5.68
N THR A 304 10.87 1.14 6.58
CA THR A 304 10.93 2.36 7.41
C THR A 304 12.11 2.31 8.38
N ARG A 305 12.52 3.48 8.89
CA ARG A 305 13.58 3.59 9.92
C ARG A 305 13.24 2.89 11.24
N TRP A 306 11.95 2.70 11.54
CA TRP A 306 11.51 2.04 12.78
C TRP A 306 11.51 0.52 12.67
N ALA A 307 11.53 -0.04 11.46
CA ALA A 307 11.62 -1.49 11.23
C ALA A 307 12.82 -2.11 11.95
N ASP A 308 13.95 -1.39 11.96
CA ASP A 308 15.21 -1.81 12.58
C ASP A 308 15.21 -1.67 14.12
N GLU A 309 14.21 -0.99 14.71
CA GLU A 309 14.00 -0.88 16.15
C GLU A 309 13.14 -2.04 16.72
N VAL A 310 12.45 -2.78 15.85
CA VAL A 310 11.47 -3.81 16.23
C VAL A 310 12.14 -5.17 16.50
N GLY A 311 11.75 -5.81 17.61
CA GLY A 311 12.17 -7.16 17.93
C GLY A 311 11.18 -7.93 18.83
N PRO A 312 11.48 -9.20 19.16
CA PRO A 312 10.59 -10.09 19.91
C PRO A 312 10.17 -9.63 21.31
N ASP A 313 10.94 -8.74 21.93
CA ASP A 313 10.72 -8.28 23.32
C ASP A 313 10.11 -6.87 23.41
N ASN A 314 9.95 -6.16 22.28
CA ASN A 314 9.50 -4.77 22.22
C ASN A 314 8.53 -4.46 21.05
N ALA A 315 7.84 -5.46 20.49
CA ALA A 315 6.79 -5.23 19.51
C ALA A 315 5.56 -4.54 20.14
N LEU A 316 5.36 -3.25 19.83
CA LEU A 316 4.29 -2.38 20.34
C LEU A 316 4.05 -2.54 21.85
N PRO A 317 4.98 -2.10 22.72
CA PRO A 317 4.97 -2.38 24.16
C PRO A 317 4.00 -1.49 24.96
N GLU A 318 3.37 -0.50 24.33
CA GLU A 318 2.46 0.45 24.98
C GLU A 318 1.13 -0.18 25.40
N TYR A 319 0.41 0.46 26.33
CA TYR A 319 -0.94 0.02 26.68
C TYR A 319 -1.91 0.28 25.51
N PRO A 320 -2.67 -0.73 25.03
CA PRO A 320 -3.43 -0.59 23.78
C PRO A 320 -4.64 0.35 23.83
N ARG A 321 -5.27 0.59 25.00
CA ARG A 321 -6.53 1.34 25.11
C ARG A 321 -6.43 2.64 25.92
N PRO A 322 -5.95 3.75 25.34
CA PRO A 322 -5.84 5.04 26.03
C PRO A 322 -7.12 5.56 26.71
N GLN A 323 -8.32 5.18 26.22
CA GLN A 323 -9.61 5.53 26.84
C GLN A 323 -10.15 4.52 27.86
N LEU A 324 -9.43 3.43 28.16
CA LEU A 324 -9.84 2.43 29.14
C LEU A 324 -8.63 1.82 29.88
N THR A 325 -7.83 2.66 30.54
CA THR A 325 -6.55 2.26 31.14
C THR A 325 -6.71 1.51 32.47
N ARG A 326 -5.93 0.44 32.65
CA ARG A 326 -5.76 -0.29 33.92
C ARG A 326 -4.29 -0.43 34.28
N ASP A 327 -3.95 -0.20 35.55
CA ASP A 327 -2.56 -0.23 36.03
C ASP A 327 -1.92 -1.64 35.95
N GLN A 328 -2.73 -2.69 36.14
CA GLN A 328 -2.29 -4.08 36.05
C GLN A 328 -2.67 -4.66 34.68
N TRP A 329 -1.67 -4.98 33.88
CA TRP A 329 -1.84 -5.65 32.58
C TRP A 329 -0.53 -6.33 32.17
N ARG A 330 -0.56 -7.15 31.11
CA ARG A 330 0.63 -7.71 30.45
C ARG A 330 0.42 -7.79 28.94
N ASN A 331 1.36 -7.24 28.20
CA ASN A 331 1.47 -7.41 26.76
C ASN A 331 1.78 -8.89 26.40
N LEU A 332 1.18 -9.38 25.32
CA LEU A 332 1.32 -10.72 24.74
C LEU A 332 1.65 -10.66 23.23
N ASN A 333 2.24 -9.56 22.79
CA ASN A 333 3.02 -9.45 21.55
C ASN A 333 4.36 -10.20 21.68
N GLY A 334 5.21 -10.09 20.66
CA GLY A 334 6.49 -10.78 20.57
C GLY A 334 6.40 -12.07 19.77
N GLN A 335 7.38 -12.96 19.92
CA GLN A 335 7.45 -14.17 19.12
C GLN A 335 6.44 -15.26 19.57
N TRP A 336 5.57 -15.68 18.65
CA TRP A 336 4.68 -16.83 18.79
C TRP A 336 5.17 -17.99 17.91
N GLN A 337 4.63 -19.19 18.13
CA GLN A 337 4.75 -20.31 17.20
C GLN A 337 3.66 -20.22 16.13
N PHE A 338 3.98 -20.59 14.90
CA PHE A 338 3.10 -20.49 13.73
C PHE A 338 3.08 -21.79 12.92
N ALA A 339 1.96 -22.05 12.24
CA ALA A 339 1.84 -22.99 11.12
C ALA A 339 0.62 -22.62 10.26
N ALA A 340 0.69 -22.92 8.97
CA ALA A 340 -0.49 -23.10 8.11
C ALA A 340 -1.47 -24.12 8.71
N ALA A 341 -2.74 -24.04 8.33
CA ALA A 341 -3.80 -24.93 8.78
C ALA A 341 -4.68 -25.41 7.62
N GLU A 342 -5.28 -26.59 7.78
CA GLU A 342 -6.28 -27.12 6.83
C GLU A 342 -7.71 -26.83 7.30
N GLU A 343 -8.68 -26.84 6.38
CA GLU A 343 -10.09 -26.73 6.75
C GLU A 343 -10.54 -27.89 7.64
N GLY A 344 -11.17 -27.56 8.77
CA GLY A 344 -11.61 -28.54 9.76
C GLY A 344 -10.49 -29.16 10.60
N GLU A 345 -9.24 -28.67 10.49
CA GLU A 345 -8.16 -29.11 11.36
C GLU A 345 -8.50 -28.81 12.83
N ARG A 346 -8.11 -29.72 13.74
CA ARG A 346 -8.30 -29.54 15.17
C ARG A 346 -7.19 -28.66 15.75
N PRO A 347 -7.48 -27.82 16.75
CA PRO A 347 -6.48 -26.96 17.38
C PRO A 347 -5.27 -27.77 17.88
N PRO A 348 -4.04 -27.28 17.68
CA PRO A 348 -2.80 -28.01 18.00
C PRO A 348 -2.46 -28.03 19.51
N VAL A 349 -3.41 -28.40 20.35
CA VAL A 349 -3.31 -28.45 21.82
C VAL A 349 -2.11 -29.29 22.26
N GLY A 350 -1.21 -28.71 23.06
CA GLY A 350 0.02 -29.36 23.54
C GLY A 350 1.08 -29.65 22.47
N LYS A 351 0.85 -29.33 21.18
CA LYS A 351 1.83 -29.52 20.11
C LYS A 351 2.75 -28.30 19.98
N THR A 352 3.97 -28.48 19.51
CA THR A 352 4.84 -27.38 19.09
C THR A 352 4.67 -27.12 17.60
N LEU A 353 4.40 -25.87 17.22
CA LEU A 353 4.36 -25.50 15.80
C LEU A 353 5.78 -25.19 15.29
N LYS A 354 6.00 -25.43 14.00
CA LYS A 354 7.34 -25.44 13.39
C LYS A 354 7.92 -24.03 13.24
N GLU A 355 7.10 -23.09 12.81
CA GLU A 355 7.52 -21.75 12.41
C GLU A 355 7.36 -20.74 13.54
N ARG A 356 7.86 -19.52 13.34
CA ARG A 356 7.79 -18.44 14.31
C ARG A 356 7.30 -17.18 13.62
N ILE A 357 6.37 -16.50 14.26
CA ILE A 357 5.79 -15.23 13.79
C ILE A 357 5.95 -14.17 14.88
N LEU A 358 6.27 -12.94 14.50
CA LEU A 358 6.27 -11.80 15.40
C LEU A 358 4.87 -11.17 15.44
N VAL A 359 4.16 -11.37 16.54
CA VAL A 359 2.86 -10.73 16.78
C VAL A 359 3.11 -9.32 17.33
N PRO A 360 2.43 -8.28 16.84
CA PRO A 360 1.19 -8.35 16.06
C PRO A 360 1.36 -7.86 14.62
N TYR A 361 2.31 -8.40 13.85
CA TYR A 361 2.46 -8.03 12.43
C TYR A 361 1.78 -9.07 11.53
N PRO A 362 1.09 -8.68 10.44
CA PRO A 362 0.34 -9.58 9.56
C PRO A 362 1.21 -10.67 8.94
N VAL A 363 0.63 -11.82 8.59
CA VAL A 363 1.39 -12.98 8.08
C VAL A 363 2.23 -12.62 6.86
N GLU A 364 1.69 -11.81 5.96
CA GLU A 364 2.31 -11.34 4.72
C GLU A 364 3.41 -10.29 4.94
N SER A 365 3.44 -9.61 6.09
CA SER A 365 4.37 -8.51 6.37
C SER A 365 5.80 -8.96 6.65
N ARG A 366 6.77 -8.07 6.42
CA ARG A 366 8.19 -8.35 6.68
C ARG A 366 8.52 -8.51 8.16
N LEU A 367 7.92 -7.68 9.02
CA LEU A 367 8.15 -7.73 10.46
C LEU A 367 7.64 -9.01 11.11
N SER A 368 6.60 -9.66 10.55
CA SER A 368 6.12 -10.96 11.06
C SER A 368 7.14 -12.08 10.90
N GLY A 369 7.97 -12.00 9.85
CA GLY A 369 8.96 -13.00 9.47
C GLY A 369 8.41 -14.16 8.63
N ILE A 370 7.12 -14.17 8.28
CA ILE A 370 6.49 -15.25 7.48
C ILE A 370 6.44 -14.90 5.99
N GLN A 371 5.95 -13.71 5.61
CA GLN A 371 5.93 -13.18 4.24
C GLN A 371 5.35 -14.11 3.16
N ARG A 372 4.18 -14.66 3.44
CA ARG A 372 3.34 -15.37 2.47
C ARG A 372 1.88 -15.31 2.94
N HIS A 373 0.94 -15.44 2.01
CA HIS A 373 -0.46 -15.59 2.36
C HIS A 373 -0.77 -17.03 2.83
N GLU A 374 -1.73 -17.16 3.74
CA GLU A 374 -2.27 -18.42 4.26
C GLU A 374 -3.76 -18.21 4.56
N ASP A 375 -4.70 -18.83 3.83
CA ASP A 375 -6.14 -18.71 4.12
C ASP A 375 -6.47 -19.06 5.58
N ARG A 376 -5.77 -20.07 6.12
CA ARG A 376 -6.05 -20.69 7.42
C ARG A 376 -4.74 -20.94 8.15
N MET A 377 -4.69 -20.60 9.43
CA MET A 377 -3.45 -20.63 10.20
C MET A 377 -3.66 -20.87 11.70
N TRP A 378 -2.64 -21.43 12.37
CA TRP A 378 -2.58 -21.59 13.82
C TRP A 378 -1.43 -20.77 14.43
N TYR A 379 -1.80 -19.90 15.37
CA TYR A 379 -0.88 -19.26 16.30
C TYR A 379 -0.85 -20.02 17.62
N ARG A 380 0.33 -20.13 18.25
CA ARG A 380 0.46 -20.68 19.60
C ARG A 380 1.53 -19.97 20.41
N ARG A 381 1.21 -19.60 21.66
CA ARG A 381 2.21 -19.21 22.66
C ARG A 381 1.93 -19.81 24.03
N THR A 382 2.85 -19.59 24.96
CA THR A 382 2.55 -19.71 26.39
C THR A 382 2.56 -18.33 27.05
N PHE A 383 1.83 -18.21 28.16
CA PHE A 383 1.83 -17.02 29.01
C PHE A 383 1.86 -17.41 30.49
N THR A 384 2.31 -16.49 31.33
CA THR A 384 2.45 -16.72 32.79
C THR A 384 1.59 -15.73 33.57
N VAL A 385 0.62 -16.23 34.32
CA VAL A 385 -0.23 -15.41 35.20
C VAL A 385 0.59 -14.94 36.43
N PRO A 386 0.58 -13.64 36.76
CA PRO A 386 1.18 -13.12 38.00
C PRO A 386 0.47 -13.63 39.25
N ARG A 387 1.22 -13.91 40.32
CA ARG A 387 0.65 -14.46 41.58
C ARG A 387 -0.14 -13.39 42.35
N ASP A 388 0.35 -12.16 42.31
CA ASP A 388 -0.20 -10.95 42.92
C ASP A 388 -1.53 -10.51 42.27
N TRP A 389 -1.86 -10.99 41.07
CA TRP A 389 -3.13 -10.72 40.40
C TRP A 389 -4.33 -11.47 41.02
N ARG A 390 -4.10 -12.50 41.86
CA ARG A 390 -5.15 -13.20 42.64
C ARG A 390 -6.34 -13.72 41.80
N ILE A 391 -6.09 -14.10 40.55
CA ILE A 391 -7.08 -14.69 39.63
C ILE A 391 -7.75 -15.92 40.29
N GLY A 392 -9.08 -16.03 40.16
CA GLY A 392 -9.89 -17.07 40.82
C GLY A 392 -10.19 -16.81 42.30
N SER A 393 -9.55 -15.81 42.91
CA SER A 393 -9.74 -15.42 44.32
C SER A 393 -10.21 -13.98 44.47
N GLY A 394 -11.26 -13.62 43.71
CA GLY A 394 -11.89 -12.29 43.72
C GLY A 394 -11.62 -11.45 42.46
N LYS A 395 -10.63 -11.82 41.65
CA LYS A 395 -10.40 -11.28 40.30
C LYS A 395 -10.59 -12.35 39.22
N ARG A 396 -10.94 -11.91 38.02
CA ARG A 396 -11.05 -12.72 36.80
C ARG A 396 -9.95 -12.30 35.82
N LEU A 397 -9.52 -13.19 34.93
CA LEU A 397 -8.49 -12.91 33.93
C LEU A 397 -9.16 -12.72 32.58
N ARG A 398 -9.03 -11.52 32.01
CA ARG A 398 -9.46 -11.22 30.65
C ARG A 398 -8.27 -11.25 29.71
N LEU A 399 -8.41 -11.97 28.60
CA LEU A 399 -7.54 -11.90 27.44
C LEU A 399 -8.21 -10.98 26.41
N ASN A 400 -7.46 -10.11 25.75
CA ASN A 400 -7.98 -9.16 24.77
C ASN A 400 -7.10 -9.14 23.52
N PHE A 401 -7.72 -8.84 22.38
CA PHE A 401 -7.13 -8.71 21.06
C PHE A 401 -7.57 -7.37 20.47
N GLY A 402 -6.65 -6.60 19.88
CA GLY A 402 -7.00 -5.33 19.24
C GLY A 402 -7.81 -5.53 17.97
N ALA A 403 -7.39 -6.48 17.14
CA ALA A 403 -8.02 -6.95 15.90
C ALA A 403 -7.31 -8.26 15.47
N VAL A 404 -8.02 -9.13 14.75
CA VAL A 404 -7.47 -10.35 14.14
C VAL A 404 -8.20 -10.56 12.81
N ASP A 405 -7.52 -10.33 11.68
CA ASP A 405 -8.16 -10.43 10.36
C ASP A 405 -8.23 -11.90 9.90
N TRP A 406 -9.39 -12.52 9.64
CA TRP A 406 -10.75 -11.97 9.73
C TRP A 406 -11.67 -12.74 10.69
N ARG A 407 -11.66 -14.08 10.65
CA ARG A 407 -12.45 -14.95 11.55
C ARG A 407 -11.53 -15.75 12.45
N SER A 408 -11.68 -15.64 13.77
CA SER A 408 -10.76 -16.28 14.73
C SER A 408 -11.43 -17.16 15.79
N GLU A 409 -10.70 -18.17 16.25
CA GLU A 409 -11.07 -19.05 17.36
C GLU A 409 -9.97 -19.07 18.42
N VAL A 410 -10.31 -18.72 19.67
CA VAL A 410 -9.33 -18.64 20.75
C VAL A 410 -9.50 -19.80 21.72
N TYR A 411 -8.39 -20.47 22.02
CA TYR A 411 -8.32 -21.60 22.94
C TYR A 411 -7.29 -21.34 24.05
N VAL A 412 -7.69 -21.59 25.30
CA VAL A 412 -6.78 -21.60 26.46
C VAL A 412 -6.71 -23.01 27.01
N ASN A 413 -5.51 -23.57 27.06
CA ASN A 413 -5.22 -24.94 27.53
C ASN A 413 -6.05 -26.06 26.85
N GLY A 414 -6.55 -25.82 25.64
CA GLY A 414 -7.42 -26.73 24.87
C GLY A 414 -8.92 -26.48 25.02
N THR A 415 -9.34 -25.57 25.90
CA THR A 415 -10.74 -25.11 25.99
C THR A 415 -10.95 -23.92 25.06
N LYS A 416 -11.93 -23.98 24.16
CA LYS A 416 -12.36 -22.82 23.35
C LYS A 416 -12.99 -21.77 24.29
N VAL A 417 -12.47 -20.55 24.27
CA VAL A 417 -12.88 -19.45 25.16
C VAL A 417 -13.54 -18.29 24.42
N ALA A 418 -13.29 -18.15 23.11
CA ALA A 418 -13.98 -17.18 22.25
C ALA A 418 -13.96 -17.60 20.78
N THR A 419 -14.86 -16.99 20.01
CA THR A 419 -14.87 -16.94 18.54
C THR A 419 -15.15 -15.49 18.15
N HIS A 420 -14.48 -14.98 17.13
CA HIS A 420 -14.68 -13.63 16.59
C HIS A 420 -14.81 -13.66 15.07
N GLU A 421 -15.56 -12.71 14.53
CA GLU A 421 -15.75 -12.50 13.09
C GLU A 421 -15.80 -10.99 12.86
N GLY A 422 -14.69 -10.43 12.36
CA GLY A 422 -14.47 -9.00 12.19
C GLY A 422 -12.98 -8.67 12.17
N GLY A 423 -12.55 -7.95 11.13
CA GLY A 423 -11.12 -7.75 10.82
C GLY A 423 -10.46 -6.57 11.52
N TYR A 424 -11.27 -5.64 12.04
CA TYR A 424 -10.85 -4.30 12.44
C TYR A 424 -11.34 -3.89 13.84
N ASP A 425 -12.11 -4.74 14.51
CA ASP A 425 -12.75 -4.47 15.80
C ASP A 425 -12.16 -5.31 16.94
N LYS A 426 -12.28 -4.81 18.19
CA LYS A 426 -11.61 -5.40 19.35
C LYS A 426 -12.50 -6.40 20.09
N PHE A 427 -11.92 -7.52 20.49
CA PHE A 427 -12.63 -8.55 21.25
C PHE A 427 -11.81 -9.07 22.43
N GLY A 428 -12.48 -9.82 23.31
CA GLY A 428 -11.83 -10.42 24.47
C GLY A 428 -12.62 -11.56 25.09
N ALA A 429 -11.92 -12.36 25.88
CA ALA A 429 -12.43 -13.57 26.51
C ALA A 429 -12.13 -13.57 28.01
N ASP A 430 -13.09 -13.99 28.83
CA ASP A 430 -12.80 -14.37 30.20
C ASP A 430 -12.22 -15.80 30.21
N VAL A 431 -10.94 -15.90 30.55
CA VAL A 431 -10.20 -17.17 30.48
C VAL A 431 -10.04 -17.83 31.84
N THR A 432 -10.64 -17.27 32.90
CA THR A 432 -10.43 -17.65 34.31
C THR A 432 -10.68 -19.14 34.56
N ASP A 433 -11.78 -19.66 34.03
CA ASP A 433 -12.23 -21.03 34.28
C ASP A 433 -11.58 -22.06 33.33
N ALA A 434 -10.81 -21.59 32.34
CA ALA A 434 -9.97 -22.41 31.45
C ALA A 434 -8.52 -22.56 31.96
N LEU A 435 -8.14 -21.88 33.05
CA LEU A 435 -6.79 -21.96 33.61
C LEU A 435 -6.53 -23.31 34.28
N LYS A 436 -5.37 -23.90 34.00
CA LYS A 436 -4.92 -25.14 34.65
C LYS A 436 -4.06 -24.84 35.89
N PRO A 437 -4.02 -25.75 36.89
CA PRO A 437 -3.11 -25.64 38.02
C PRO A 437 -1.66 -25.47 37.58
N GLY A 438 -1.00 -24.43 38.09
CA GLY A 438 0.30 -23.99 37.61
C GLY A 438 0.29 -22.49 37.30
N ARG A 439 1.37 -21.99 36.68
CA ARG A 439 1.47 -20.57 36.28
C ARG A 439 1.52 -20.37 34.77
N THR A 440 2.19 -21.28 34.07
CA THR A 440 2.29 -21.30 32.61
C THR A 440 1.02 -21.89 32.02
N GLN A 441 0.43 -21.17 31.08
CA GLN A 441 -0.82 -21.51 30.41
C GLN A 441 -0.56 -21.49 28.90
N GLU A 442 -1.27 -22.33 28.16
CA GLU A 442 -1.21 -22.38 26.70
C GLU A 442 -2.29 -21.49 26.09
N LEU A 443 -1.92 -20.69 25.09
CA LEU A 443 -2.82 -19.90 24.25
C LEU A 443 -2.63 -20.35 22.80
N ILE A 444 -3.73 -20.73 22.16
CA ILE A 444 -3.80 -21.05 20.73
C ILE A 444 -4.88 -20.15 20.11
N VAL A 445 -4.59 -19.61 18.92
CA VAL A 445 -5.55 -18.86 18.10
C VAL A 445 -5.55 -19.48 16.71
N GLY A 446 -6.72 -19.94 16.26
CA GLY A 446 -6.93 -20.28 14.85
C GLY A 446 -7.48 -19.07 14.14
N VAL A 447 -7.06 -18.82 12.90
CA VAL A 447 -7.58 -17.73 12.07
C VAL A 447 -7.92 -18.27 10.68
N TYR A 448 -8.99 -17.74 10.10
CA TYR A 448 -9.39 -17.88 8.71
C TYR A 448 -9.59 -16.49 8.12
N ASP A 449 -8.94 -16.23 6.99
CA ASP A 449 -9.08 -15.02 6.19
C ASP A 449 -9.02 -15.42 4.71
N PRO A 450 -10.15 -15.35 3.96
CA PRO A 450 -10.13 -15.61 2.52
C PRO A 450 -9.61 -14.43 1.70
N THR A 451 -9.43 -13.24 2.29
CA THR A 451 -9.22 -11.96 1.59
C THR A 451 -10.24 -11.80 0.44
N ASP A 452 -9.84 -11.99 -0.82
CA ASP A 452 -10.73 -11.98 -1.99
C ASP A 452 -10.71 -13.29 -2.82
N ALA A 453 -10.33 -14.41 -2.19
CA ALA A 453 -10.26 -15.74 -2.79
C ALA A 453 -11.54 -16.13 -3.56
N ALA A 454 -11.36 -16.75 -4.73
CA ALA A 454 -12.47 -17.16 -5.58
C ALA A 454 -13.33 -18.23 -4.88
N GLY A 455 -14.56 -17.86 -4.54
CA GLY A 455 -15.50 -18.73 -3.81
C GLY A 455 -15.41 -18.68 -2.28
N GLY A 456 -14.53 -17.85 -1.71
CA GLY A 456 -14.53 -17.53 -0.28
C GLY A 456 -15.65 -16.56 0.12
N GLU A 457 -15.84 -16.36 1.42
CA GLU A 457 -16.67 -15.27 1.95
C GLU A 457 -16.15 -13.88 1.49
N ASN A 458 -17.04 -12.87 1.47
CA ASN A 458 -16.70 -11.47 1.13
C ASN A 458 -16.75 -10.60 2.40
N PRO A 459 -15.68 -10.58 3.22
CA PRO A 459 -15.59 -9.71 4.38
C PRO A 459 -15.33 -8.25 3.98
N PRO A 460 -15.49 -7.28 4.90
CA PRO A 460 -14.86 -5.98 4.78
C PRO A 460 -13.34 -6.14 4.72
N LEU A 461 -12.69 -5.75 3.62
CA LEU A 461 -11.25 -5.95 3.38
C LEU A 461 -10.51 -4.71 2.87
N GLY A 462 -11.24 -3.64 2.52
CA GLY A 462 -10.66 -2.43 1.93
C GLY A 462 -9.92 -2.71 0.62
N LYS A 463 -8.65 -2.27 0.55
CA LYS A 463 -7.78 -2.39 -0.63
C LYS A 463 -6.94 -3.69 -0.70
N GLN A 464 -7.03 -4.59 0.29
CA GLN A 464 -6.31 -5.87 0.30
C GLN A 464 -6.72 -6.79 -0.88
N ARG A 465 -5.79 -7.34 -1.66
CA ARG A 465 -6.06 -8.31 -2.76
C ARG A 465 -4.97 -9.37 -2.86
N LEU A 466 -5.35 -10.58 -3.28
CA LEU A 466 -4.42 -11.69 -3.48
C LEU A 466 -3.46 -11.51 -4.68
N ASP A 467 -3.81 -10.68 -5.67
CA ASP A 467 -2.92 -10.20 -6.74
C ASP A 467 -2.82 -8.66 -6.68
N PRO A 468 -1.94 -8.11 -5.80
CA PRO A 468 -1.80 -6.68 -5.63
C PRO A 468 -1.24 -6.01 -6.89
N SER A 469 -1.91 -4.95 -7.33
CA SER A 469 -1.62 -4.22 -8.57
C SER A 469 -2.36 -2.87 -8.60
N GLY A 470 -1.72 -1.84 -9.16
CA GLY A 470 -2.25 -0.47 -9.19
C GLY A 470 -2.63 0.02 -7.78
N ILE A 471 -3.91 0.36 -7.61
CA ILE A 471 -4.49 0.84 -6.35
C ILE A 471 -4.80 -0.25 -5.32
N TRP A 472 -4.45 -1.52 -5.59
CA TRP A 472 -4.72 -2.67 -4.71
C TRP A 472 -3.46 -3.20 -4.06
N TYR A 473 -3.54 -3.50 -2.75
CA TYR A 473 -2.36 -3.73 -1.91
C TYR A 473 -2.28 -5.17 -1.36
N THR A 474 -1.10 -5.54 -0.87
CA THR A 474 -0.82 -6.85 -0.23
C THR A 474 -1.82 -7.15 0.90
N PRO A 475 -2.29 -8.41 1.05
CA PRO A 475 -3.14 -8.81 2.18
C PRO A 475 -2.45 -8.65 3.54
N SER A 476 -3.23 -8.60 4.62
CA SER A 476 -2.77 -8.39 5.99
C SER A 476 -3.53 -9.28 6.98
N SER A 477 -3.44 -10.59 6.75
CA SER A 477 -4.16 -11.60 7.51
C SER A 477 -3.58 -11.79 8.92
N GLY A 478 -4.41 -12.33 9.81
CA GLY A 478 -3.99 -12.81 11.12
C GLY A 478 -3.99 -11.74 12.23
N ILE A 479 -3.13 -11.94 13.24
CA ILE A 479 -3.12 -11.08 14.44
C ILE A 479 -2.32 -9.81 14.15
N TRP A 480 -3.00 -8.77 13.65
CA TRP A 480 -2.36 -7.51 13.23
C TRP A 480 -2.44 -6.36 14.26
N GLN A 481 -3.16 -6.53 15.38
CA GLN A 481 -3.07 -5.60 16.52
C GLN A 481 -2.74 -6.31 17.84
N THR A 482 -2.34 -5.52 18.84
CA THR A 482 -1.77 -6.02 20.10
C THR A 482 -2.68 -7.03 20.80
N VAL A 483 -2.06 -8.08 21.35
CA VAL A 483 -2.71 -9.05 22.26
C VAL A 483 -2.25 -8.78 23.69
N TRP A 484 -3.15 -8.77 24.67
CA TRP A 484 -2.77 -8.52 26.06
C TRP A 484 -3.75 -9.15 27.07
N MET A 485 -3.34 -9.24 28.33
CA MET A 485 -4.18 -9.76 29.41
C MET A 485 -4.24 -8.87 30.65
N GLU A 486 -5.37 -8.90 31.36
CA GLU A 486 -5.68 -8.03 32.50
C GLU A 486 -6.40 -8.77 33.64
N PRO A 487 -6.07 -8.46 34.92
CA PRO A 487 -6.81 -8.94 36.09
C PRO A 487 -7.97 -7.99 36.43
N VAL A 488 -9.16 -8.31 35.95
CA VAL A 488 -10.38 -7.52 36.16
C VAL A 488 -11.13 -7.94 37.43
N ALA A 489 -11.99 -7.05 37.95
CA ALA A 489 -12.95 -7.41 39.00
C ALA A 489 -14.02 -8.39 38.45
N ARG A 490 -14.88 -8.95 39.32
CA ARG A 490 -16.01 -9.77 38.85
C ARG A 490 -17.09 -8.94 38.14
N ASP A 491 -17.33 -7.73 38.64
CA ASP A 491 -18.16 -6.72 38.01
C ASP A 491 -17.17 -5.64 37.50
N HIS A 492 -16.86 -5.67 36.20
CA HIS A 492 -15.87 -4.81 35.55
C HIS A 492 -16.44 -4.22 34.26
N VAL A 493 -15.91 -3.11 33.79
CA VAL A 493 -16.37 -2.42 32.56
C VAL A 493 -15.59 -2.86 31.33
N ASP A 494 -16.28 -3.17 30.22
CA ASP A 494 -15.63 -3.55 28.95
C ASP A 494 -15.33 -2.34 28.06
N SER A 495 -16.21 -1.33 28.08
CA SER A 495 -16.01 -0.04 27.38
C SER A 495 -16.76 1.11 28.05
N LEU A 496 -16.30 2.34 27.76
CA LEU A 496 -16.95 3.58 28.17
C LEU A 496 -17.43 4.32 26.91
N LYS A 497 -18.74 4.56 26.80
CA LYS A 497 -19.30 5.51 25.80
C LYS A 497 -19.34 6.90 26.44
N LEU A 498 -18.63 7.84 25.83
CA LEU A 498 -18.41 9.20 26.31
C LEU A 498 -18.90 10.18 25.24
N VAL A 499 -20.04 10.83 25.48
CA VAL A 499 -20.65 11.76 24.50
C VAL A 499 -20.71 13.17 25.08
N PRO A 500 -20.00 14.16 24.51
CA PRO A 500 -20.06 15.54 24.96
C PRO A 500 -21.32 16.23 24.44
N ASP A 501 -21.97 17.00 25.31
CA ASP A 501 -23.03 17.95 25.00
C ASP A 501 -22.52 19.34 25.40
N VAL A 502 -22.09 20.12 24.40
CA VAL A 502 -21.49 21.46 24.60
C VAL A 502 -22.56 22.48 25.05
N PRO A 503 -23.73 22.62 24.41
CA PRO A 503 -24.79 23.53 24.89
C PRO A 503 -25.32 23.18 26.28
N GLY A 504 -25.42 21.88 26.62
CA GLY A 504 -25.74 21.43 27.98
C GLY A 504 -24.56 21.48 28.96
N GLU A 505 -23.36 21.82 28.47
CA GLU A 505 -22.08 21.84 29.19
C GLU A 505 -21.86 20.59 30.06
N ARG A 506 -22.04 19.39 29.48
CA ARG A 506 -21.95 18.10 30.19
C ARG A 506 -21.33 17.01 29.32
N LEU A 507 -20.77 16.00 29.97
CA LEU A 507 -20.38 14.74 29.35
C LEU A 507 -21.35 13.65 29.81
N THR A 508 -22.03 12.98 28.88
CA THR A 508 -22.77 11.75 29.20
C THR A 508 -21.78 10.59 29.27
N VAL A 509 -21.76 9.89 30.41
CA VAL A 509 -20.86 8.76 30.67
C VAL A 509 -21.67 7.48 30.84
N GLU A 510 -21.43 6.48 29.98
CA GLU A 510 -22.06 5.17 30.04
C GLU A 510 -21.01 4.06 30.16
N ALA A 511 -21.09 3.26 31.23
CA ALA A 511 -20.28 2.04 31.40
C ALA A 511 -21.00 0.83 30.79
N LYS A 512 -20.33 0.13 29.85
CA LYS A 512 -20.88 -1.01 29.10
C LYS A 512 -20.17 -2.33 29.42
N GLY A 513 -20.77 -3.45 29.03
CA GLY A 513 -20.27 -4.81 29.32
C GLY A 513 -20.35 -5.25 30.79
N VAL A 514 -21.01 -4.47 31.63
CA VAL A 514 -21.21 -4.71 33.06
C VAL A 514 -22.70 -4.79 33.36
N ARG A 515 -23.10 -5.69 34.27
CA ARG A 515 -24.51 -5.82 34.68
C ARG A 515 -25.03 -4.55 35.35
N ASP A 516 -26.35 -4.36 35.32
CA ASP A 516 -27.02 -3.18 35.88
C ASP A 516 -26.93 -3.09 37.42
N GLY A 517 -27.08 -1.87 37.93
CA GLY A 517 -27.21 -1.59 39.36
C GLY A 517 -25.90 -1.55 40.15
N ILE A 518 -24.73 -1.72 39.51
CA ILE A 518 -23.41 -1.54 40.14
C ILE A 518 -23.18 -0.05 40.39
N PRO A 519 -22.71 0.37 41.58
CA PRO A 519 -22.35 1.77 41.83
C PRO A 519 -21.26 2.26 40.87
N VAL A 520 -21.52 3.39 40.20
CA VAL A 520 -20.56 4.07 39.31
C VAL A 520 -20.21 5.43 39.91
N ARG A 521 -18.93 5.81 39.82
CA ARG A 521 -18.47 7.19 40.02
C ARG A 521 -17.57 7.57 38.85
N ALA A 522 -17.87 8.70 38.22
CA ALA A 522 -17.00 9.35 37.25
C ALA A 522 -16.44 10.65 37.84
N THR A 523 -15.17 10.97 37.56
CA THR A 523 -14.50 12.19 38.05
C THR A 523 -13.60 12.76 36.96
N ALA A 524 -13.88 13.98 36.51
CA ALA A 524 -13.07 14.68 35.50
C ALA A 524 -12.05 15.62 36.14
N TYR A 525 -10.90 15.75 35.48
CA TYR A 525 -9.78 16.58 35.88
C TYR A 525 -9.24 17.38 34.70
N ASP A 526 -8.99 18.67 34.96
CA ASP A 526 -8.10 19.52 34.18
C ASP A 526 -6.67 19.31 34.72
N GLY A 527 -5.88 18.49 34.02
CA GLY A 527 -4.59 17.99 34.52
C GLY A 527 -4.71 17.28 35.88
N ARG A 528 -4.31 17.98 36.95
CA ARG A 528 -4.44 17.52 38.35
C ARG A 528 -5.63 18.12 39.11
N ARG A 529 -6.24 19.20 38.60
CA ARG A 529 -7.36 19.90 39.22
C ARG A 529 -8.65 19.14 38.94
N LYS A 530 -9.31 18.62 39.98
CA LYS A 530 -10.66 18.05 39.84
C LYS A 530 -11.62 19.15 39.41
N VAL A 531 -12.34 18.95 38.30
CA VAL A 531 -13.33 19.91 37.78
C VAL A 531 -14.76 19.44 37.99
N ALA A 532 -15.03 18.14 37.94
CA ALA A 532 -16.37 17.60 38.11
C ALA A 532 -16.37 16.18 38.69
N SER A 533 -17.50 15.75 39.26
CA SER A 533 -17.74 14.34 39.61
C SER A 533 -19.23 14.04 39.69
N VAL A 534 -19.62 12.86 39.22
CA VAL A 534 -20.99 12.34 39.28
C VAL A 534 -20.97 10.91 39.83
N THR A 535 -22.05 10.52 40.49
CA THR A 535 -22.28 9.16 40.99
C THR A 535 -23.64 8.65 40.53
N GLY A 536 -23.69 7.39 40.14
CA GLY A 536 -24.90 6.75 39.63
C GLY A 536 -24.77 5.23 39.68
N ARG A 537 -25.42 4.55 38.75
CA ARG A 537 -25.38 3.10 38.62
C ARG A 537 -25.27 2.67 37.15
N THR A 538 -24.68 1.51 36.92
CA THR A 538 -24.68 0.85 35.60
C THR A 538 -26.12 0.54 35.16
N GLY A 539 -26.33 0.50 33.84
CA GLY A 539 -27.66 0.40 33.23
C GLY A 539 -28.36 1.74 33.03
N GLN A 540 -27.74 2.87 33.43
CA GLN A 540 -28.24 4.22 33.21
C GLN A 540 -27.06 5.14 32.80
N PRO A 541 -27.26 6.14 31.92
CA PRO A 541 -26.26 7.17 31.67
C PRO A 541 -26.03 8.08 32.88
N LEU A 542 -24.81 8.60 33.04
CA LEU A 542 -24.45 9.58 34.07
C LEU A 542 -24.06 10.90 33.41
N ASP A 543 -24.80 11.98 33.70
CA ASP A 543 -24.47 13.33 33.24
C ASP A 543 -23.41 13.98 34.15
N LEU A 544 -22.18 14.06 33.65
CA LEU A 544 -21.07 14.74 34.31
C LEU A 544 -21.00 16.21 33.83
N ARG A 545 -21.59 17.11 34.61
CA ARG A 545 -21.61 18.56 34.32
C ARG A 545 -20.19 19.15 34.35
N ILE A 546 -19.75 19.76 33.24
CA ILE A 546 -18.47 20.46 33.10
C ILE A 546 -18.76 21.95 32.94
N THR A 547 -18.74 22.72 34.03
CA THR A 547 -19.01 24.17 33.99
C THR A 547 -17.88 24.91 33.26
N ASP A 548 -18.25 25.80 32.35
CA ASP A 548 -17.32 26.60 31.52
C ASP A 548 -16.27 25.69 30.82
N PRO A 549 -16.72 24.79 29.91
CA PRO A 549 -15.86 23.78 29.33
C PRO A 549 -14.86 24.41 28.37
N ARG A 550 -13.56 24.12 28.56
CA ARG A 550 -12.54 24.37 27.54
C ARG A 550 -12.75 23.36 26.42
N LEU A 551 -13.12 23.87 25.25
CA LEU A 551 -13.48 23.05 24.11
C LEU A 551 -12.26 22.46 23.42
N TRP A 552 -12.44 21.31 22.79
CA TRP A 552 -11.46 20.68 21.91
C TRP A 552 -11.61 21.23 20.49
N SER A 553 -10.49 21.53 19.84
CA SER A 553 -10.41 21.91 18.43
C SER A 553 -9.04 21.52 17.84
N PRO A 554 -8.83 21.64 16.51
CA PRO A 554 -7.52 21.43 15.88
C PRO A 554 -6.40 22.34 16.39
N ASP A 555 -6.74 23.54 16.87
CA ASP A 555 -5.79 24.55 17.36
C ASP A 555 -5.64 24.53 18.89
N ASP A 556 -6.66 24.06 19.60
CA ASP A 556 -6.64 23.78 21.03
C ASP A 556 -7.19 22.37 21.33
N PRO A 557 -6.36 21.31 21.17
CA PRO A 557 -6.78 19.92 21.37
C PRO A 557 -6.86 19.56 22.86
N PHE A 558 -7.69 20.29 23.61
CA PHE A 558 -7.79 20.14 25.05
C PHE A 558 -8.53 18.85 25.46
N LEU A 559 -7.86 18.03 26.28
CA LEU A 559 -8.40 16.76 26.79
C LEU A 559 -8.48 16.78 28.32
N TYR A 560 -9.68 16.56 28.84
CA TYR A 560 -9.92 16.29 30.26
C TYR A 560 -9.54 14.85 30.59
N ARG A 561 -8.86 14.64 31.72
CA ARG A 561 -8.60 13.29 32.25
C ARG A 561 -9.80 12.81 33.04
N LEU A 562 -10.24 11.57 32.80
CA LEU A 562 -11.39 10.95 33.44
C LEU A 562 -10.97 9.75 34.28
N GLU A 563 -11.49 9.64 35.50
CA GLU A 563 -11.41 8.42 36.33
C GLU A 563 -12.81 7.86 36.53
N VAL A 564 -12.99 6.57 36.23
CA VAL A 564 -14.26 5.86 36.45
C VAL A 564 -14.04 4.67 37.37
N THR A 565 -14.85 4.56 38.43
CA THR A 565 -14.91 3.36 39.28
C THR A 565 -16.27 2.71 39.13
N VAL A 566 -16.29 1.40 38.87
CA VAL A 566 -17.49 0.58 38.69
C VAL A 566 -17.44 -0.55 39.72
N GLY A 567 -18.12 -0.36 40.85
CA GLY A 567 -18.05 -1.30 41.98
C GLY A 567 -16.62 -1.42 42.53
N ALA A 568 -15.94 -2.51 42.18
CA ALA A 568 -14.55 -2.79 42.56
C ALA A 568 -13.54 -2.62 41.40
N ASP A 569 -14.01 -2.37 40.17
CA ASP A 569 -13.16 -2.04 39.03
C ASP A 569 -12.85 -0.54 38.99
N ARG A 570 -11.67 -0.19 38.47
CA ARG A 570 -11.21 1.19 38.27
C ARG A 570 -10.50 1.29 36.94
N VAL A 571 -10.93 2.24 36.12
CA VAL A 571 -10.33 2.56 34.83
C VAL A 571 -10.01 4.05 34.72
N GLY A 572 -8.93 4.37 34.03
CA GLY A 572 -8.63 5.72 33.55
C GLY A 572 -9.12 5.91 32.11
N SER A 573 -9.39 7.15 31.74
CA SER A 573 -9.86 7.54 30.41
C SER A 573 -9.58 9.04 30.17
N TYR A 574 -10.01 9.56 29.03
CA TYR A 574 -9.99 11.00 28.72
C TYR A 574 -11.14 11.35 27.75
N PHE A 575 -11.48 12.63 27.66
CA PHE A 575 -12.47 13.14 26.70
C PHE A 575 -12.14 14.59 26.29
N GLY A 576 -12.57 14.98 25.10
CA GLY A 576 -12.65 16.39 24.68
C GLY A 576 -14.11 16.86 24.71
N MET A 577 -14.33 18.15 24.99
CA MET A 577 -15.66 18.78 24.87
C MET A 577 -15.77 19.45 23.51
N ARG A 578 -16.56 18.91 22.57
CA ARG A 578 -16.74 19.53 21.25
C ARG A 578 -18.06 19.14 20.58
N SER A 579 -18.67 20.05 19.82
CA SER A 579 -19.81 19.76 18.93
C SER A 579 -19.40 19.86 17.47
N ILE A 580 -20.04 19.07 16.61
CA ILE A 580 -19.91 19.12 15.15
C ILE A 580 -21.31 19.03 14.53
N ALA A 581 -21.61 19.85 13.53
CA ALA A 581 -22.89 19.85 12.82
C ALA A 581 -22.72 20.37 11.38
N VAL A 582 -23.76 20.22 10.56
CA VAL A 582 -23.97 21.04 9.37
C VAL A 582 -25.11 22.01 9.68
N GLU A 583 -24.85 23.30 9.52
CA GLU A 583 -25.79 24.39 9.80
C GLU A 583 -25.88 25.35 8.61
N GLU A 584 -27.00 26.07 8.46
CA GLU A 584 -27.15 27.10 7.44
C GLU A 584 -26.46 28.39 7.92
N VAL A 585 -25.43 28.83 7.20
CA VAL A 585 -24.70 30.08 7.47
C VAL A 585 -24.71 30.93 6.20
N ASP A 586 -25.23 32.15 6.30
CA ASP A 586 -25.46 33.07 5.16
C ASP A 586 -26.21 32.41 3.97
N GLY A 587 -27.13 31.47 4.25
CA GLY A 587 -27.92 30.77 3.24
C GLY A 587 -27.23 29.58 2.56
N VAL A 588 -26.09 29.11 3.09
CA VAL A 588 -25.31 27.99 2.57
C VAL A 588 -25.10 26.94 3.66
N PRO A 589 -25.26 25.63 3.38
CA PRO A 589 -24.86 24.57 4.31
C PRO A 589 -23.35 24.62 4.60
N ARG A 590 -23.01 24.84 5.87
CA ARG A 590 -21.63 24.85 6.36
C ARG A 590 -21.41 23.80 7.43
N THR A 591 -20.28 23.10 7.36
CA THR A 591 -19.80 22.34 8.51
C THR A 591 -19.35 23.30 9.60
N VAL A 592 -19.86 23.11 10.82
CA VAL A 592 -19.50 23.93 11.99
C VAL A 592 -18.90 23.05 13.10
N LEU A 593 -17.80 23.52 13.69
CA LEU A 593 -17.17 22.96 14.87
C LEU A 593 -17.37 23.94 16.02
N ASN A 594 -17.94 23.48 17.14
CA ASN A 594 -18.23 24.32 18.31
C ASN A 594 -19.10 25.56 18.02
N GLY A 595 -19.91 25.52 16.95
CA GLY A 595 -20.77 26.61 16.49
C GLY A 595 -20.13 27.59 15.48
N GLU A 596 -18.84 27.41 15.16
CA GLU A 596 -18.13 28.24 14.17
C GLU A 596 -17.86 27.43 12.88
N PRO A 597 -17.99 28.02 11.68
CA PRO A 597 -17.68 27.34 10.43
C PRO A 597 -16.24 26.82 10.37
N VAL A 598 -16.05 25.63 9.78
CA VAL A 598 -14.72 25.04 9.61
C VAL A 598 -14.56 24.43 8.22
N PHE A 599 -13.44 24.71 7.57
CA PHE A 599 -13.04 24.03 6.35
C PHE A 599 -12.15 22.82 6.68
N LEU A 600 -12.56 21.63 6.23
CA LEU A 600 -11.91 20.36 6.51
C LEU A 600 -10.86 20.05 5.44
N MET A 601 -9.60 20.41 5.69
CA MET A 601 -8.48 20.11 4.80
C MET A 601 -7.79 18.84 5.28
N ALA A 602 -7.87 17.77 4.48
CA ALA A 602 -7.39 16.43 4.80
C ALA A 602 -6.48 15.84 3.71
N THR A 603 -5.85 14.72 4.04
CA THR A 603 -5.36 13.72 3.07
C THR A 603 -6.09 12.40 3.26
N LEU A 604 -6.05 11.54 2.24
CA LEU A 604 -6.22 10.10 2.49
C LEU A 604 -5.02 9.58 3.28
N ASP A 605 -5.32 8.72 4.25
CA ASP A 605 -4.34 7.91 4.98
C ASP A 605 -4.79 6.44 4.91
N GLN A 606 -4.14 5.67 4.03
CA GLN A 606 -4.39 4.22 3.84
C GLN A 606 -3.92 3.40 5.05
N GLY A 607 -2.97 3.91 5.85
CA GLY A 607 -2.41 3.19 6.99
C GLY A 607 -1.52 1.97 6.65
N PHE A 608 -0.95 1.91 5.44
CA PHE A 608 -0.03 0.84 5.04
C PHE A 608 1.44 1.20 5.28
N TRP A 609 2.26 0.19 5.59
CA TRP A 609 3.68 0.27 5.91
C TRP A 609 4.48 -0.77 5.10
N PRO A 610 5.62 -0.44 4.47
CA PRO A 610 6.33 -1.38 3.60
C PRO A 610 6.84 -2.62 4.34
N ASP A 611 7.16 -2.48 5.63
CA ASP A 611 7.66 -3.57 6.46
C ASP A 611 6.60 -4.20 7.41
N GLY A 612 5.48 -3.51 7.67
CA GLY A 612 4.44 -3.94 8.62
C GLY A 612 3.02 -4.09 8.05
N LEU A 613 2.81 -3.75 6.77
CA LEU A 613 1.52 -3.67 6.08
C LEU A 613 0.47 -2.91 6.89
N HIS A 614 -0.60 -3.54 7.38
CA HIS A 614 -1.59 -2.86 8.25
C HIS A 614 -1.03 -2.37 9.59
N THR A 615 0.11 -2.88 10.06
CA THR A 615 0.62 -2.59 11.41
C THR A 615 1.81 -1.65 11.37
N ALA A 616 1.66 -0.47 12.00
CA ALA A 616 2.78 0.45 12.19
C ALA A 616 3.91 -0.22 13.01
N PRO A 617 5.19 -0.09 12.61
CA PRO A 617 6.30 -0.76 13.28
C PRO A 617 6.45 -0.39 14.76
N THR A 618 6.18 0.87 15.10
CA THR A 618 6.18 1.36 16.48
C THR A 618 5.04 2.36 16.70
N ASP A 619 4.68 2.63 17.96
CA ASP A 619 3.75 3.72 18.30
C ASP A 619 4.25 5.10 17.85
N GLU A 620 5.57 5.28 17.78
CA GLU A 620 6.21 6.50 17.29
C GLU A 620 6.13 6.64 15.76
N ALA A 621 6.13 5.53 15.02
CA ALA A 621 5.80 5.51 13.59
C ALA A 621 4.33 5.92 13.38
N LEU A 622 3.40 5.33 14.14
CA LEU A 622 1.97 5.65 14.11
C LEU A 622 1.70 7.14 14.43
N ALA A 623 2.45 7.72 15.37
CA ALA A 623 2.39 9.14 15.70
C ALA A 623 3.09 10.05 14.66
N TYR A 624 4.06 9.54 13.90
CA TYR A 624 4.82 10.33 12.93
C TYR A 624 3.96 10.82 11.77
N ASP A 625 3.23 9.93 11.10
CA ASP A 625 2.40 10.32 9.95
C ASP A 625 1.41 11.43 10.36
N LEU A 626 0.76 11.30 11.52
CA LEU A 626 -0.15 12.34 12.07
C LEU A 626 0.55 13.66 12.43
N ARG A 627 1.84 13.64 12.85
CA ARG A 627 2.60 14.89 13.04
C ARG A 627 2.94 15.55 11.70
N VAL A 628 3.24 14.77 10.66
CA VAL A 628 3.50 15.33 9.32
C VAL A 628 2.24 15.99 8.75
N HIS A 629 1.03 15.47 9.00
CA HIS A 629 -0.22 16.18 8.67
C HIS A 629 -0.24 17.60 9.27
N LYS A 630 0.09 17.75 10.57
CA LYS A 630 0.16 19.07 11.23
C LYS A 630 1.32 19.94 10.73
N GLU A 631 2.47 19.34 10.41
CA GLU A 631 3.64 20.01 9.83
C GLU A 631 3.34 20.59 8.45
N LEU A 632 2.53 19.90 7.65
CA LEU A 632 2.03 20.35 6.35
C LEU A 632 0.79 21.26 6.44
N GLY A 633 0.27 21.53 7.64
CA GLY A 633 -0.87 22.43 7.85
C GLY A 633 -2.26 21.81 7.66
N PHE A 634 -2.39 20.49 7.51
CA PHE A 634 -3.69 19.83 7.53
C PHE A 634 -4.33 19.93 8.93
N ASN A 635 -5.65 20.17 8.96
CA ASN A 635 -6.44 20.15 10.21
C ASN A 635 -7.27 18.86 10.35
N SER A 636 -7.30 18.03 9.31
CA SER A 636 -8.11 16.83 9.19
C SER A 636 -7.31 15.67 8.58
N VAL A 637 -7.83 14.45 8.70
CA VAL A 637 -7.34 13.23 8.04
C VAL A 637 -8.53 12.33 7.72
N ARG A 638 -8.57 11.74 6.52
CA ARG A 638 -9.52 10.68 6.16
C ARG A 638 -8.80 9.34 6.26
N LYS A 639 -9.14 8.55 7.29
CA LYS A 639 -8.61 7.21 7.45
C LYS A 639 -9.36 6.30 6.48
N HIS A 640 -8.70 6.02 5.36
CA HIS A 640 -9.33 5.46 4.16
C HIS A 640 -9.57 3.96 4.31
N ILE A 641 -10.83 3.55 4.26
CA ILE A 641 -11.34 2.15 4.25
C ILE A 641 -10.58 1.15 5.16
N LYS A 642 -10.12 1.63 6.32
CA LYS A 642 -9.37 0.90 7.35
C LYS A 642 -9.77 1.47 8.71
N VAL A 643 -9.72 0.69 9.80
CA VAL A 643 -9.79 1.22 11.17
C VAL A 643 -8.45 0.98 11.86
N GLU A 644 -7.86 1.99 12.49
CA GLU A 644 -6.57 1.88 13.22
C GLU A 644 -6.77 1.44 14.68
N PRO A 645 -5.72 0.99 15.40
CA PRO A 645 -5.83 0.79 16.86
C PRO A 645 -6.20 2.09 17.61
N ASP A 646 -6.85 1.95 18.79
CA ASP A 646 -7.21 3.06 19.71
C ASP A 646 -6.06 4.09 19.94
N ARG A 647 -4.80 3.66 19.78
CA ARG A 647 -3.60 4.51 19.91
C ARG A 647 -3.46 5.56 18.80
N TRP A 648 -3.86 5.26 17.56
CA TRP A 648 -3.84 6.23 16.46
C TRP A 648 -4.83 7.36 16.73
N PHE A 649 -6.07 7.02 17.13
CA PHE A 649 -7.07 8.00 17.55
C PHE A 649 -6.61 8.83 18.75
N TYR A 650 -5.92 8.23 19.72
CA TYR A 650 -5.32 8.97 20.84
C TYR A 650 -4.26 9.99 20.41
N HIS A 651 -3.46 9.69 19.38
CA HIS A 651 -2.52 10.66 18.81
C HIS A 651 -3.26 11.77 18.06
N ALA A 652 -4.28 11.44 17.25
CA ALA A 652 -5.12 12.44 16.56
C ALA A 652 -5.86 13.38 17.55
N ASP A 653 -6.44 12.81 18.60
CA ASP A 653 -7.09 13.52 19.71
C ASP A 653 -6.14 14.51 20.39
N ARG A 654 -4.86 14.15 20.53
CA ARG A 654 -3.83 14.97 21.19
C ARG A 654 -3.15 15.99 20.28
N LEU A 655 -3.04 15.71 18.99
CA LEU A 655 -2.43 16.59 18.00
C LEU A 655 -3.40 17.63 17.45
N GLY A 656 -4.71 17.42 17.62
CA GLY A 656 -5.74 18.29 17.05
C GLY A 656 -5.89 18.04 15.56
N LEU A 657 -6.28 16.81 15.21
CA LEU A 657 -6.72 16.45 13.86
C LEU A 657 -8.17 15.97 13.91
N MET A 658 -8.98 16.43 12.97
CA MET A 658 -10.34 15.94 12.76
C MET A 658 -10.32 14.70 11.85
N VAL A 659 -10.86 13.60 12.34
CA VAL A 659 -10.86 12.31 11.64
C VAL A 659 -12.18 12.11 10.93
N TRP A 660 -12.10 11.80 9.64
CA TRP A 660 -13.17 11.11 8.91
C TRP A 660 -12.80 9.62 8.95
N GLN A 661 -13.67 8.81 9.54
CA GLN A 661 -13.45 7.39 9.71
C GLN A 661 -14.33 6.62 8.72
N ASP A 662 -13.69 6.00 7.74
CA ASP A 662 -14.35 5.15 6.75
C ASP A 662 -14.61 3.76 7.32
N MET A 663 -15.76 3.18 6.97
CA MET A 663 -15.95 1.73 7.11
C MET A 663 -15.14 1.00 6.01
N PRO A 664 -14.32 -0.02 6.33
CA PRO A 664 -13.62 -0.82 5.33
C PRO A 664 -14.58 -1.38 4.28
N SER A 665 -14.27 -1.18 2.99
CA SER A 665 -15.13 -1.66 1.90
C SER A 665 -15.09 -3.19 1.76
N MET A 666 -16.20 -3.79 1.32
CA MET A 666 -16.21 -5.14 0.75
C MET A 666 -15.64 -5.12 -0.68
N ARG A 667 -15.48 -6.30 -1.30
CA ARG A 667 -14.89 -6.44 -2.64
C ARG A 667 -15.55 -5.57 -3.70
N ALA A 668 -14.74 -4.75 -4.38
CA ALA A 668 -15.17 -3.94 -5.52
C ALA A 668 -15.74 -4.80 -6.66
N GLY A 669 -16.73 -4.29 -7.38
CA GLY A 669 -17.40 -5.00 -8.49
C GLY A 669 -18.29 -6.17 -8.09
N VAL A 670 -18.41 -6.51 -6.79
CA VAL A 670 -19.24 -7.61 -6.29
C VAL A 670 -20.41 -7.10 -5.48
N ASN A 671 -21.63 -7.45 -5.91
CA ASN A 671 -22.86 -7.19 -5.15
C ASN A 671 -22.90 -8.09 -3.91
N PRO A 672 -22.93 -7.55 -2.68
CA PRO A 672 -22.92 -8.37 -1.47
C PRO A 672 -24.26 -9.08 -1.26
N ASP A 673 -24.17 -10.34 -0.83
CA ASP A 673 -25.31 -11.15 -0.41
C ASP A 673 -25.85 -10.72 0.97
N ALA A 674 -26.98 -11.29 1.39
CA ALA A 674 -27.58 -10.97 2.68
C ALA A 674 -26.66 -11.28 3.88
N SER A 675 -25.82 -12.32 3.81
CA SER A 675 -24.89 -12.65 4.90
C SER A 675 -23.75 -11.65 5.03
N SER A 676 -23.20 -11.16 3.90
CA SER A 676 -22.12 -10.17 3.90
C SER A 676 -22.61 -8.78 4.29
N ARG A 677 -23.82 -8.37 3.86
CA ARG A 677 -24.48 -7.15 4.37
C ARG A 677 -24.68 -7.19 5.90
N ALA A 678 -25.15 -8.32 6.42
CA ALA A 678 -25.33 -8.53 7.85
C ALA A 678 -24.02 -8.67 8.65
N ARG A 679 -22.87 -8.83 7.98
CA ARG A 679 -21.53 -8.68 8.58
C ARG A 679 -21.11 -7.22 8.58
N TYR A 680 -21.14 -6.59 7.42
CA TYR A 680 -20.80 -5.19 7.21
C TYR A 680 -21.47 -4.26 8.23
N GLU A 681 -22.79 -4.36 8.41
CA GLU A 681 -23.52 -3.54 9.38
C GLU A 681 -23.18 -3.84 10.84
N ARG A 682 -22.73 -5.06 11.17
CA ARG A 682 -22.24 -5.37 12.52
C ARG A 682 -20.86 -4.79 12.75
N GLU A 683 -19.92 -4.98 11.82
CA GLU A 683 -18.56 -4.45 11.93
C GLU A 683 -18.57 -2.91 11.94
N MET A 684 -19.41 -2.28 11.11
CA MET A 684 -19.65 -0.83 11.14
C MET A 684 -20.22 -0.37 12.48
N LYS A 685 -21.11 -1.15 13.10
CA LYS A 685 -21.62 -0.84 14.45
C LYS A 685 -20.53 -0.93 15.52
N GLN A 686 -19.63 -1.90 15.44
CA GLN A 686 -18.52 -2.02 16.38
C GLN A 686 -17.54 -0.85 16.22
N MET A 687 -17.12 -0.52 14.99
CA MET A 687 -16.30 0.66 14.69
C MET A 687 -16.87 1.95 15.32
N ILE A 688 -18.18 2.18 15.16
CA ILE A 688 -18.86 3.33 15.75
C ILE A 688 -18.89 3.25 17.29
N ASP A 689 -19.28 2.11 17.87
CA ASP A 689 -19.33 1.94 19.34
C ASP A 689 -17.95 2.04 20.01
N GLU A 690 -16.88 1.69 19.30
CA GLU A 690 -15.50 1.74 19.78
C GLU A 690 -14.92 3.15 19.75
N HIS A 691 -15.22 3.95 18.71
CA HIS A 691 -14.59 5.26 18.49
C HIS A 691 -15.53 6.47 18.66
N VAL A 692 -16.81 6.27 19.03
CA VAL A 692 -17.74 7.35 19.46
C VAL A 692 -17.23 8.16 20.66
N SER A 693 -16.26 7.62 21.42
CA SER A 693 -15.63 8.33 22.54
C SER A 693 -14.42 9.19 22.11
N SER A 694 -13.90 9.04 20.89
CA SER A 694 -12.77 9.82 20.36
C SER A 694 -13.23 11.23 19.93
N PRO A 695 -12.75 12.33 20.55
CA PRO A 695 -13.13 13.69 20.14
C PRO A 695 -12.71 14.04 18.71
N SER A 696 -11.58 13.50 18.23
CA SER A 696 -11.08 13.69 16.86
C SER A 696 -12.05 13.19 15.79
N VAL A 697 -12.74 12.07 16.00
CA VAL A 697 -13.71 11.53 15.02
C VAL A 697 -14.90 12.48 14.93
N VAL A 698 -15.02 13.15 13.78
CA VAL A 698 -16.09 14.11 13.47
C VAL A 698 -17.07 13.59 12.44
N MET A 699 -16.68 12.60 11.63
CA MET A 699 -17.45 12.07 10.51
C MET A 699 -17.28 10.55 10.39
N TRP A 700 -18.39 9.86 10.13
CA TRP A 700 -18.42 8.47 9.70
C TRP A 700 -18.67 8.42 8.18
N VAL A 701 -17.84 7.70 7.43
CA VAL A 701 -18.05 7.48 5.98
C VAL A 701 -18.52 6.03 5.79
N THR A 702 -19.77 5.85 5.33
CA THR A 702 -20.39 4.51 5.32
C THR A 702 -20.08 3.68 4.08
N PHE A 703 -19.54 4.26 3.01
CA PHE A 703 -19.11 3.55 1.79
C PHE A 703 -18.10 4.39 0.96
N ASN A 704 -17.39 3.75 0.01
CA ASN A 704 -16.48 4.38 -0.96
C ASN A 704 -16.72 3.85 -2.39
N GLU A 705 -16.64 4.72 -3.41
CA GLU A 705 -16.52 4.41 -4.87
C GLU A 705 -17.38 3.28 -5.50
N GLY A 706 -18.63 3.10 -5.09
CA GLY A 706 -19.46 1.96 -5.53
C GLY A 706 -19.07 0.59 -4.94
N TRP A 707 -17.99 0.49 -4.16
CA TRP A 707 -17.39 -0.79 -3.74
C TRP A 707 -18.23 -1.52 -2.68
N GLY A 708 -18.82 -2.65 -3.08
CA GLY A 708 -19.65 -3.49 -2.21
C GLY A 708 -20.92 -2.80 -1.72
N GLN A 709 -21.45 -1.81 -2.44
CA GLN A 709 -22.50 -0.93 -1.95
C GLN A 709 -23.90 -1.52 -2.05
N TYR A 710 -24.76 -1.12 -1.10
CA TYR A 710 -26.15 -1.49 -1.04
C TYR A 710 -26.92 -0.55 -0.10
N ASP A 711 -28.19 -0.30 -0.39
CA ASP A 711 -29.13 0.48 0.45
C ASP A 711 -28.55 1.78 1.04
N VAL A 712 -27.71 2.50 0.28
CA VAL A 712 -26.80 3.57 0.77
C VAL A 712 -27.47 4.53 1.77
N GLY A 713 -28.65 5.06 1.43
CA GLY A 713 -29.38 5.98 2.31
C GLY A 713 -29.82 5.34 3.64
N ARG A 714 -30.29 4.10 3.61
CA ARG A 714 -30.69 3.36 4.83
C ARG A 714 -29.48 3.11 5.75
N VAL A 715 -28.33 2.76 5.18
CA VAL A 715 -27.11 2.46 5.95
C VAL A 715 -26.58 3.75 6.60
N ALA A 716 -26.62 4.88 5.89
CA ALA A 716 -26.27 6.19 6.44
C ALA A 716 -27.19 6.64 7.57
N GLU A 717 -28.51 6.56 7.39
CA GLU A 717 -29.49 6.84 8.47
C GLU A 717 -29.31 5.89 9.66
N GLN A 718 -28.95 4.63 9.40
CA GLN A 718 -28.68 3.66 10.47
C GLN A 718 -27.42 4.02 11.27
N ALA A 719 -26.34 4.48 10.62
CA ALA A 719 -25.15 5.00 11.27
C ALA A 719 -25.46 6.26 12.10
N LYS A 720 -26.22 7.22 11.54
CA LYS A 720 -26.66 8.44 12.23
C LYS A 720 -27.53 8.13 13.45
N ALA A 721 -28.37 7.10 13.39
CA ALA A 721 -29.19 6.65 14.52
C ALA A 721 -28.37 5.98 15.64
N TRP A 722 -27.24 5.33 15.31
CA TRP A 722 -26.31 4.74 16.30
C TRP A 722 -25.44 5.80 16.97
N ASP A 723 -25.05 6.83 16.22
CA ASP A 723 -24.32 7.98 16.73
C ASP A 723 -24.78 9.32 16.08
N PRO A 724 -25.74 10.03 16.71
CA PRO A 724 -26.20 11.32 16.22
C PRO A 724 -25.23 12.48 16.50
N SER A 725 -24.08 12.22 17.15
CA SER A 725 -23.13 13.25 17.62
C SER A 725 -21.93 13.48 16.69
N ARG A 726 -21.98 12.89 15.49
CA ARG A 726 -21.05 13.09 14.36
C ARG A 726 -21.82 13.32 13.06
N LEU A 727 -21.08 13.76 12.04
CA LEU A 727 -21.54 13.81 10.66
C LEU A 727 -21.52 12.41 10.04
N VAL A 728 -22.36 12.19 9.03
CA VAL A 728 -22.35 10.98 8.20
C VAL A 728 -22.19 11.39 6.74
N ASN A 729 -21.17 10.83 6.09
CA ASN A 729 -21.03 10.80 4.65
C ASN A 729 -21.56 9.44 4.16
N ASN A 730 -22.64 9.45 3.40
CA ASN A 730 -23.32 8.22 3.00
C ASN A 730 -22.47 7.38 2.03
N GLN A 731 -21.69 8.05 1.19
CA GLN A 731 -20.89 7.48 0.13
C GLN A 731 -19.85 8.50 -0.34
N SER A 732 -18.55 8.22 -0.16
CA SER A 732 -17.49 9.05 -0.75
C SER A 732 -17.29 8.72 -2.23
N GLY A 733 -17.27 9.73 -3.09
CA GLY A 733 -17.26 9.58 -4.54
C GLY A 733 -18.63 9.19 -5.12
N LEU A 734 -19.61 10.11 -5.05
CA LEU A 734 -20.95 9.86 -5.60
C LEU A 734 -20.95 9.62 -7.11
N ASN A 735 -19.97 10.17 -7.83
CA ASN A 735 -19.75 10.00 -9.27
C ASN A 735 -19.23 8.60 -9.66
N LEU A 736 -18.74 7.83 -8.68
CA LEU A 736 -18.25 6.46 -8.84
C LEU A 736 -19.21 5.43 -8.20
N GLY A 737 -20.29 5.89 -7.57
CA GLY A 737 -21.29 5.05 -6.90
C GLY A 737 -22.72 5.54 -7.11
N ALA A 738 -23.52 5.54 -6.04
CA ALA A 738 -24.87 6.09 -6.05
C ALA A 738 -25.13 6.88 -4.75
N ASP A 739 -25.62 8.12 -4.88
CA ASP A 739 -26.05 8.91 -3.72
C ASP A 739 -27.34 8.31 -3.12
N GLY A 740 -27.32 8.07 -1.81
CA GLY A 740 -28.47 7.61 -1.04
C GLY A 740 -29.44 8.70 -0.57
N ASP A 741 -29.20 9.98 -0.90
CA ASP A 741 -29.97 11.16 -0.44
C ASP A 741 -30.16 11.21 1.09
N ALA A 742 -29.07 10.96 1.82
CA ALA A 742 -29.05 10.81 3.27
C ALA A 742 -27.72 11.28 3.86
N GLY A 743 -27.66 11.41 5.18
CA GLY A 743 -26.49 11.93 5.89
C GLY A 743 -26.33 13.45 5.78
N ASP A 744 -25.16 13.95 6.17
CA ASP A 744 -24.86 15.38 6.30
C ASP A 744 -24.00 15.93 5.15
N ILE A 745 -23.35 15.05 4.38
CA ILE A 745 -22.33 15.38 3.38
C ILE A 745 -22.74 14.95 1.96
N MET A 746 -22.37 15.73 0.95
CA MET A 746 -22.31 15.30 -0.45
C MET A 746 -20.87 15.37 -0.94
N ASP A 747 -20.40 14.28 -1.53
CA ASP A 747 -18.99 14.02 -1.77
C ASP A 747 -18.73 13.62 -3.23
N GLU A 748 -17.86 14.36 -3.91
CA GLU A 748 -17.44 14.12 -5.29
C GLU A 748 -15.93 13.89 -5.36
N HIS A 749 -15.49 12.90 -6.14
CA HIS A 749 -14.08 12.64 -6.42
C HIS A 749 -13.67 13.30 -7.73
N GLY A 750 -12.48 13.93 -7.79
CA GLY A 750 -11.98 14.59 -8.99
C GLY A 750 -10.48 14.42 -9.17
N TYR A 751 -10.07 13.68 -10.21
CA TYR A 751 -8.66 13.43 -10.51
C TYR A 751 -8.25 14.03 -11.87
N PRO A 752 -7.12 14.76 -11.96
CA PRO A 752 -6.31 15.26 -10.84
C PRO A 752 -6.93 16.48 -10.13
N SER A 753 -7.84 17.18 -10.81
CA SER A 753 -8.46 18.43 -10.34
C SER A 753 -9.67 18.17 -9.44
N PRO A 754 -9.79 18.88 -8.29
CA PRO A 754 -10.88 18.67 -7.35
C PRO A 754 -12.24 18.99 -7.97
N ALA A 755 -13.26 18.26 -7.53
CA ALA A 755 -14.62 18.37 -8.02
C ALA A 755 -15.61 18.59 -6.86
N LEU A 756 -16.76 19.20 -7.15
CA LEU A 756 -17.89 19.25 -6.23
C LEU A 756 -19.11 18.59 -6.88
N PRO A 757 -20.03 18.04 -6.07
CA PRO A 757 -21.29 17.49 -6.54
C PRO A 757 -21.96 18.42 -7.56
N PRO A 758 -22.22 17.97 -8.81
CA PRO A 758 -22.69 18.86 -9.88
C PRO A 758 -24.13 19.35 -9.69
N ARG A 759 -24.87 18.77 -8.71
CA ARG A 759 -26.24 19.14 -8.35
C ARG A 759 -26.40 19.20 -6.82
N PRO A 760 -25.96 20.29 -6.16
CA PRO A 760 -26.17 20.49 -4.72
C PRO A 760 -27.65 20.44 -4.35
N ASP A 761 -27.98 19.79 -3.23
CA ASP A 761 -29.36 19.67 -2.72
C ASP A 761 -29.80 20.84 -1.81
N GLY A 762 -28.87 21.74 -1.47
CA GLY A 762 -29.10 22.88 -0.60
C GLY A 762 -29.24 22.56 0.89
N ARG A 763 -29.01 21.30 1.31
CA ARG A 763 -29.11 20.84 2.71
C ARG A 763 -27.80 20.28 3.25
N ARG A 764 -27.11 19.46 2.46
CA ARG A 764 -25.87 18.79 2.85
C ARG A 764 -24.64 19.64 2.52
N ALA A 765 -23.58 19.49 3.31
CA ALA A 765 -22.32 20.18 3.07
C ALA A 765 -21.57 19.52 1.90
N LEU A 766 -21.13 20.33 0.92
CA LEU A 766 -20.39 19.84 -0.25
C LEU A 766 -18.91 19.68 0.06
N VAL A 767 -18.30 18.57 -0.34
CA VAL A 767 -16.85 18.33 -0.23
C VAL A 767 -16.29 17.74 -1.53
N THR A 768 -14.99 17.91 -1.75
CA THR A 768 -14.22 17.05 -2.66
C THR A 768 -13.59 15.93 -1.82
N GLY A 769 -14.14 14.72 -1.93
CA GLY A 769 -13.78 13.61 -1.04
C GLY A 769 -12.46 12.94 -1.38
N GLU A 770 -11.98 13.15 -2.61
CA GLU A 770 -10.65 12.81 -3.14
C GLU A 770 -10.28 13.73 -4.32
N TYR A 771 -9.01 14.16 -4.36
CA TYR A 771 -8.39 14.81 -5.52
C TYR A 771 -6.85 14.68 -5.48
N GLY A 772 -6.17 15.12 -6.54
CA GLY A 772 -4.70 15.13 -6.59
C GLY A 772 -4.15 14.01 -7.46
N GLY A 773 -3.43 13.05 -6.86
CA GLY A 773 -2.83 11.96 -7.63
C GLY A 773 -1.49 12.31 -8.31
N LEU A 774 -0.80 13.37 -7.85
CA LEU A 774 0.50 13.82 -8.39
C LEU A 774 1.60 12.81 -8.04
N GLY A 775 1.92 11.94 -8.98
CA GLY A 775 2.90 10.88 -8.85
C GLY A 775 4.32 11.39 -9.00
N LEU A 776 5.12 11.22 -7.95
CA LEU A 776 6.55 11.52 -7.99
C LEU A 776 7.34 10.30 -7.52
N ALA A 777 7.96 9.60 -8.47
CA ALA A 777 8.87 8.50 -8.20
C ALA A 777 10.20 9.02 -7.65
N VAL A 778 10.61 8.54 -6.47
CA VAL A 778 11.88 8.91 -5.85
C VAL A 778 12.81 7.69 -5.84
N PRO A 779 13.95 7.72 -6.55
CA PRO A 779 14.91 6.61 -6.59
C PRO A 779 15.32 6.15 -5.19
N GLY A 780 15.35 4.83 -4.96
CA GLY A 780 15.62 4.23 -3.65
C GLY A 780 14.42 4.13 -2.69
N HIS A 781 13.31 4.84 -2.98
CA HIS A 781 12.20 5.00 -2.05
C HIS A 781 10.81 4.60 -2.61
N ALA A 782 10.74 4.26 -3.90
CA ALA A 782 9.54 3.81 -4.60
C ALA A 782 9.44 2.27 -4.69
N TRP A 783 8.23 1.73 -4.75
CA TRP A 783 7.99 0.29 -4.93
C TRP A 783 8.39 -0.20 -6.33
N ALA A 784 8.46 -1.52 -6.51
CA ALA A 784 8.93 -2.13 -7.76
C ALA A 784 7.92 -2.00 -8.92
N VAL A 785 6.62 -2.04 -8.60
CA VAL A 785 5.54 -1.64 -9.50
C VAL A 785 5.15 -0.21 -9.14
N GLN A 786 4.91 0.63 -10.14
CA GLN A 786 4.61 2.05 -9.95
C GLN A 786 3.35 2.42 -10.74
N GLN A 787 2.55 3.31 -10.16
CA GLN A 787 1.32 3.88 -10.70
C GLN A 787 1.17 5.32 -10.20
N SER A 788 0.80 6.21 -11.11
CA SER A 788 0.43 7.60 -10.85
C SER A 788 -0.93 7.90 -11.52
N TYR A 789 -1.51 9.07 -11.22
CA TYR A 789 -2.58 9.64 -12.05
C TYR A 789 -2.04 10.75 -12.98
N VAL A 790 -1.01 11.45 -12.54
CA VAL A 790 -0.22 12.42 -13.31
C VAL A 790 1.23 12.32 -12.82
N ASP A 791 2.17 12.01 -13.71
CA ASP A 791 3.60 12.13 -13.39
C ASP A 791 4.03 13.59 -13.35
N VAL A 792 4.87 13.94 -12.37
CA VAL A 792 5.33 15.33 -12.14
C VAL A 792 6.85 15.39 -11.94
N ASP A 793 7.45 16.51 -12.36
CA ASP A 793 8.88 16.74 -12.23
C ASP A 793 9.25 17.02 -10.75
N PRO A 794 10.31 16.39 -10.19
CA PRO A 794 10.84 16.74 -8.87
C PRO A 794 11.07 18.25 -8.66
N GLU A 795 11.46 19.00 -9.71
CA GLU A 795 11.71 20.44 -9.62
C GLU A 795 10.42 21.28 -9.53
N THR A 796 9.29 20.79 -10.08
CA THR A 796 8.00 21.53 -10.10
C THR A 796 6.99 21.04 -9.07
N TYR A 797 7.19 19.87 -8.46
CA TYR A 797 6.25 19.18 -7.56
C TYR A 797 5.49 20.10 -6.57
N THR A 798 6.20 21.04 -5.93
CA THR A 798 5.58 21.98 -4.98
C THR A 798 4.65 22.98 -5.66
N GLU A 799 5.01 23.49 -6.84
CA GLU A 799 4.14 24.41 -7.61
C GLU A 799 2.91 23.68 -8.16
N ASP A 800 3.08 22.43 -8.61
CA ASP A 800 1.98 21.60 -9.12
C ASP A 800 0.98 21.29 -8.00
N TYR A 801 1.49 20.94 -6.81
CA TYR A 801 0.67 20.78 -5.61
C TYR A 801 -0.09 22.07 -5.24
N LEU A 802 0.61 23.21 -5.20
CA LEU A 802 0.00 24.50 -4.88
C LEU A 802 -1.05 24.92 -5.92
N THR A 803 -0.84 24.58 -7.20
CA THR A 803 -1.82 24.80 -8.28
C THR A 803 -3.11 24.02 -8.01
N LYS A 804 -3.01 22.74 -7.62
CA LYS A 804 -4.19 21.93 -7.24
C LYS A 804 -4.87 22.45 -5.96
N LEU A 805 -4.10 23.04 -5.03
CA LEU A 805 -4.66 23.69 -3.84
C LEU A 805 -5.39 25.01 -4.16
N ASP A 806 -4.95 25.76 -5.17
CA ASP A 806 -5.67 26.94 -5.66
C ASP A 806 -6.97 26.57 -6.40
N GLU A 807 -7.03 25.40 -7.07
CA GLU A 807 -8.29 24.85 -7.58
C GLU A 807 -9.27 24.52 -6.44
N VAL A 808 -8.81 23.94 -5.33
CA VAL A 808 -9.63 23.78 -4.10
C VAL A 808 -10.13 25.12 -3.59
N ARG A 809 -9.25 26.14 -3.53
CA ARG A 809 -9.61 27.50 -3.09
C ARG A 809 -10.72 28.11 -3.97
N ALA A 810 -10.71 27.87 -5.28
CA ALA A 810 -11.77 28.31 -6.19
C ALA A 810 -13.13 27.65 -5.90
N LEU A 811 -13.15 26.39 -5.43
CA LEU A 811 -14.37 25.68 -5.05
C LEU A 811 -14.99 26.18 -3.73
N VAL A 812 -14.24 26.88 -2.87
CA VAL A 812 -14.77 27.47 -1.63
C VAL A 812 -15.92 28.43 -1.91
N CYS A 813 -15.78 29.31 -2.92
CA CYS A 813 -16.86 30.23 -3.32
C CYS A 813 -18.06 29.54 -3.98
N ARG A 814 -17.96 28.23 -4.29
CA ARG A 814 -19.05 27.38 -4.77
C ARG A 814 -19.70 26.54 -3.65
N GLY A 815 -19.33 26.78 -2.39
CA GLY A 815 -19.91 26.10 -1.23
C GLY A 815 -19.09 24.93 -0.68
N SER A 816 -17.83 24.73 -1.12
CA SER A 816 -16.97 23.67 -0.57
C SER A 816 -16.72 23.85 0.93
N ASN A 817 -16.88 22.76 1.68
CA ASN A 817 -16.65 22.64 3.12
C ASN A 817 -15.40 21.83 3.46
N GLY A 818 -14.79 21.15 2.49
CA GLY A 818 -13.61 20.34 2.71
C GLY A 818 -13.02 19.77 1.43
N ALA A 819 -11.78 19.33 1.54
CA ALA A 819 -11.02 18.71 0.48
C ALA A 819 -10.06 17.66 1.04
N VAL A 820 -9.96 16.52 0.35
CA VAL A 820 -9.09 15.41 0.73
C VAL A 820 -8.09 15.14 -0.40
N TYR A 821 -6.81 15.39 -0.14
CA TYR A 821 -5.75 15.10 -1.11
C TYR A 821 -5.31 13.63 -1.03
N THR A 822 -5.26 12.94 -2.15
CA THR A 822 -4.69 11.59 -2.27
C THR A 822 -3.18 11.72 -2.57
N GLN A 823 -2.26 11.44 -1.64
CA GLN A 823 -2.42 10.95 -0.25
C GLN A 823 -1.25 11.35 0.67
N ILE A 824 -1.26 10.99 1.97
CA ILE A 824 -0.16 11.37 2.90
C ILE A 824 1.18 10.70 2.56
N SER A 825 1.17 9.44 2.16
CA SER A 825 2.36 8.65 1.82
C SER A 825 2.10 7.76 0.62
N ASP A 826 3.13 7.47 -0.17
CA ASP A 826 3.06 6.43 -1.19
C ASP A 826 2.68 5.10 -0.55
N VAL A 827 2.00 4.23 -1.29
CA VAL A 827 1.63 2.88 -0.83
C VAL A 827 1.72 1.91 -1.99
N GLU A 828 2.69 1.00 -1.89
CA GLU A 828 2.99 0.00 -2.93
C GLU A 828 3.03 0.67 -4.32
N GLY A 829 2.08 0.34 -5.21
CA GLY A 829 2.01 0.93 -6.55
C GLY A 829 1.84 2.45 -6.57
N GLU A 830 1.08 3.02 -5.63
CA GLU A 830 0.66 4.42 -5.72
C GLU A 830 1.76 5.41 -5.27
N LEU A 831 2.24 6.24 -6.21
CA LEU A 831 3.32 7.23 -5.99
C LEU A 831 2.83 8.67 -5.71
N ASN A 832 1.54 8.81 -5.47
CA ASN A 832 0.81 10.07 -5.25
C ASN A 832 0.91 10.62 -3.81
N GLY A 833 1.75 10.02 -2.97
CA GLY A 833 1.97 10.44 -1.59
C GLY A 833 2.84 11.69 -1.44
N LEU A 834 2.56 12.48 -0.40
CA LEU A 834 3.43 13.59 0.01
C LEU A 834 4.73 13.10 0.69
N LEU A 835 4.70 11.92 1.31
CA LEU A 835 5.85 11.16 1.80
C LEU A 835 6.12 9.94 0.90
N THR A 836 7.36 9.48 0.84
CA THR A 836 7.68 8.15 0.29
C THR A 836 7.15 7.02 1.18
N TYR A 837 6.99 5.81 0.63
CA TYR A 837 6.35 4.69 1.35
C TYR A 837 7.11 4.31 2.64
N ASP A 838 8.44 4.46 2.64
CA ASP A 838 9.32 4.27 3.79
C ASP A 838 9.40 5.45 4.79
N ARG A 839 8.66 6.54 4.54
CA ARG A 839 8.65 7.78 5.34
C ARG A 839 10.04 8.42 5.48
N ARG A 840 10.92 8.26 4.49
CA ARG A 840 12.28 8.86 4.48
C ARG A 840 12.36 10.20 3.76
N VAL A 841 11.57 10.39 2.70
CA VAL A 841 11.55 11.64 1.91
C VAL A 841 10.17 12.28 2.00
N LEU A 842 10.14 13.54 2.40
CA LEU A 842 8.99 14.43 2.24
C LEU A 842 9.18 15.18 0.91
N LYS A 843 8.24 14.98 -0.02
CA LYS A 843 8.37 15.43 -1.41
C LYS A 843 8.20 16.95 -1.62
N PRO A 844 7.22 17.63 -1.00
CA PRO A 844 7.05 19.07 -1.18
C PRO A 844 7.85 19.91 -0.19
N ASP A 845 8.01 21.21 -0.49
CA ASP A 845 8.41 22.21 0.52
C ASP A 845 7.30 22.35 1.59
N ALA A 846 7.56 21.77 2.76
CA ALA A 846 6.62 21.72 3.87
C ALA A 846 6.19 23.12 4.36
N ALA A 847 7.11 24.08 4.38
CA ALA A 847 6.84 25.43 4.88
C ALA A 847 5.91 26.19 3.92
N ARG A 848 6.11 26.02 2.61
CA ARG A 848 5.24 26.61 1.58
C ARG A 848 3.86 25.96 1.57
N VAL A 849 3.79 24.63 1.61
CA VAL A 849 2.51 23.89 1.68
C VAL A 849 1.74 24.28 2.95
N LYS A 850 2.39 24.30 4.11
CA LYS A 850 1.75 24.74 5.36
C LYS A 850 1.22 26.16 5.29
N ALA A 851 2.01 27.11 4.79
CA ALA A 851 1.56 28.49 4.67
C ALA A 851 0.32 28.63 3.75
N ALA A 852 0.22 27.81 2.70
CA ALA A 852 -0.92 27.77 1.79
C ALA A 852 -2.15 27.11 2.43
N HIS A 853 -2.00 26.02 3.17
CA HIS A 853 -3.07 25.38 3.94
C HIS A 853 -3.59 26.26 5.07
N ASP A 854 -2.71 26.83 5.90
CA ASP A 854 -3.07 27.75 6.98
C ASP A 854 -3.86 28.95 6.42
N ALA A 855 -3.50 29.43 5.22
CA ALA A 855 -4.24 30.47 4.53
C ALA A 855 -5.61 30.00 4.02
N LEU A 856 -5.68 28.86 3.34
CA LEU A 856 -6.94 28.29 2.85
C LEU A 856 -7.92 28.04 4.01
N ILE A 857 -7.49 27.34 5.05
CA ILE A 857 -8.33 26.97 6.20
C ILE A 857 -8.87 28.23 6.88
N ARG A 858 -8.02 29.21 7.21
CA ARG A 858 -8.44 30.47 7.85
C ARG A 858 -9.43 31.26 6.98
N ASP A 859 -9.23 31.27 5.67
CA ASP A 859 -10.02 32.11 4.76
C ASP A 859 -11.32 31.44 4.32
N ALA A 860 -11.37 30.10 4.29
CA ALA A 860 -12.56 29.29 4.02
C ALA A 860 -13.42 29.02 5.27
N SER A 861 -12.84 29.02 6.48
CA SER A 861 -13.56 28.81 7.76
C SER A 861 -14.30 30.06 8.27
N ARG A 862 -14.43 31.11 7.44
CA ARG A 862 -15.25 32.29 7.78
C ARG A 862 -16.71 32.04 7.42
N ALA A 863 -17.64 32.60 8.19
CA ALA A 863 -19.08 32.58 7.87
C ALA A 863 -19.36 32.99 6.41
N ARG A 864 -18.68 34.04 5.95
CA ARG A 864 -18.50 34.34 4.53
C ARG A 864 -17.02 34.19 4.14
N PRO A 865 -16.66 33.18 3.33
CA PRO A 865 -15.28 32.96 2.92
C PRO A 865 -14.64 34.17 2.22
N ALA A 866 -13.33 34.36 2.44
CA ALA A 866 -12.62 35.52 1.89
C ALA A 866 -12.54 35.45 0.36
N GLY A 867 -12.65 36.61 -0.31
CA GLY A 867 -12.64 36.71 -1.77
C GLY A 867 -13.99 36.40 -2.45
N CYS A 868 -14.93 35.74 -1.77
CA CYS A 868 -16.23 35.43 -2.35
C CYS A 868 -17.18 36.64 -2.30
N SER A 869 -17.96 36.85 -3.38
CA SER A 869 -19.04 37.83 -3.42
C SER A 869 -20.11 37.51 -2.35
N ALA A 870 -20.99 38.48 -2.06
CA ALA A 870 -22.16 38.17 -1.25
C ALA A 870 -23.06 37.24 -2.08
N ALA A 871 -23.56 36.15 -1.48
CA ALA A 871 -24.57 35.31 -2.12
C ALA A 871 -25.77 36.19 -2.50
N GLY A 872 -25.94 36.41 -3.80
CA GLY A 872 -26.69 37.57 -4.29
C GLY A 872 -27.23 37.34 -5.69
N ALA A 873 -28.42 36.75 -5.77
CA ALA A 873 -29.30 36.75 -6.93
C ALA A 873 -28.78 36.09 -8.23
N ALA A 874 -28.55 34.78 -8.18
CA ALA A 874 -28.91 33.88 -9.29
C ALA A 874 -29.70 32.71 -8.69
N ARG A 875 -30.91 32.48 -9.22
CA ARG A 875 -31.79 31.35 -8.86
C ARG A 875 -31.59 30.21 -9.84
#